data_AF-A0A3S3PLA0-F1
#
_entry.id   AF-A0A3S3PLA0-F1
#
_cell.length_a   1.000
_cell.length_b   1.000
_cell.length_c   1.000
_cell.angle_alpha   90.00
_cell.angle_beta   90.00
_cell.angle_gamma   90.00
#
_symmetry.space_group_name_H-M   'P 1'
#
loop_
_entity.id
_entity.type
_entity.pdbx_description
1 polymer ?
#
loop_
_entity_poly.entity_id
_entity_poly.type
_entity_poly.pdbx_seq_one_letter_code
_entity_poly.pdbx_strand_id
1 'polypeptide(L)'
;MKMYQKREKKDDEDAAGSNPFSKLQKTAVLQEARVFNETPVNARKCALILTKILYLINQGETLSTQEATDAFFNMTKLFQSKDTTLRRLVYIGIKELSKLAENVYVVTSSLTTDMNAKEDQCRPSAIRTLTTITDVTTFQGIERYMKQAIVDKNAAVASAALVSSLHMAKLIPDGIKRWVNEAQEAVNSDNVMVQHHALGLLYHIRKSDRLAVSKLVTKYIRSGLKSPYAVCMLIRIASKLIEDEDSGTDSPYFDFIDSCLRHKLEMVVYEAANAIVNLKCTSQRELTPAVSVLQLFLSSPKPTLRFAAVRTLNKVAMTHPNAVTACNVDLENLITDANRSIATLAITTLLKTGSESSVERLMKQISSFMSEISDEFKIVVVGATRQLCQKFPRKHNVMMVFLSNMLREEGGYEYKKSIVDTIINIIDDNPEAKEAGLAYLCEFIEDCEHVGLAVRILHLLGKEGPRTSRPSKYIRFIYNRLILENAPIRAAAVSSLAKFGAHCEDLLHNILVLLERSCLDTDDEVRDRATYYLNVLKLRQKSLHNQCILNPLQVSLVGLEKALQQYILEPSVTPFDMKSVPLATQVDKVEERPKKPMVNGLTNEALPNQVSKAPAEKIAATRQDIYAEQLAAIPEFVALKLGPILKSSLPIELTESETEYVVQCVKHIFKRHIVLQFDCTNTLNDQILENVRVSMQVPDGFEEVCTIVCPRLNYNIPAPTYTCLEIVNDDTSMITGTCENILLKYIVKDCDPNTGQLLDEDGYDDEYALEDVDILVADYMQRILKPNFGTAWEEIDSEHEVEETYALSSFKAIDEAIKNVIGFMGMQPCERSEKVPEGKSSHTLYLAGVFRGTDEVLVRAKLAVNTSNFESGVTMKMSVRCRNPEVATFIALKRDYKEITNNPIPNIYAKPLDNNILEWHFAMRGAQQTPYENGLYHGRIEFPVDFPFKPPSFYMLTPNGRFKCNTKICLNTSNYHPEAWNPSWSVASLLIGLYSFMNDDEPTWGSLRSSKEERMQLALMSWAYNLQDPIFVSLFPELAQECKRKISMICSSKMIKT
;
A
#
# COMPACT_ATOMS: atom_id res chain seq x y z
N MET A 1 -32.76 48.30 19.07
CA MET A 1 -33.78 47.27 18.73
C MET A 1 -35.05 47.34 19.60
N LYS A 2 -35.48 48.52 20.10
CA LYS A 2 -36.59 48.64 21.10
C LYS A 2 -37.81 49.48 20.66
N MET A 3 -38.01 49.74 19.36
CA MET A 3 -39.07 50.69 18.90
C MET A 3 -40.05 50.13 17.85
N TYR A 4 -40.29 48.82 17.79
CA TYR A 4 -41.22 48.21 16.82
C TYR A 4 -42.37 47.43 17.47
N GLN A 5 -42.99 48.00 18.51
CA GLN A 5 -44.15 47.39 19.19
C GLN A 5 -45.48 48.14 19.00
N LYS A 6 -45.59 49.05 18.01
CA LYS A 6 -46.86 49.73 17.73
C LYS A 6 -47.11 49.89 16.24
N ARG A 7 -47.58 48.81 15.60
CA ARG A 7 -48.71 48.81 14.65
C ARG A 7 -48.84 47.41 14.06
N GLU A 8 -49.92 46.75 14.45
CA GLU A 8 -50.59 45.56 13.91
C GLU A 8 -50.95 44.63 15.08
N LYS A 9 -52.02 45.01 15.78
CA LYS A 9 -52.80 44.14 16.64
C LYS A 9 -53.88 43.51 15.77
N LYS A 10 -53.63 42.32 15.25
CA LYS A 10 -54.58 41.19 15.25
C LYS A 10 -53.85 39.98 14.67
N ASP A 11 -53.91 38.91 15.45
CA ASP A 11 -53.50 37.53 15.15
C ASP A 11 -52.01 37.22 15.43
N ASP A 12 -51.81 36.12 16.16
CA ASP A 12 -50.56 35.42 16.52
C ASP A 12 -49.85 35.81 17.84
N GLU A 13 -50.43 35.35 18.96
CA GLU A 13 -49.75 35.23 20.27
C GLU A 13 -48.88 33.96 20.42
N ASP A 14 -48.78 33.08 19.40
CA ASP A 14 -47.99 31.83 19.46
C ASP A 14 -46.56 31.92 18.88
N ALA A 15 -46.12 33.09 18.39
CA ALA A 15 -44.87 33.23 17.64
C ALA A 15 -43.68 33.81 18.43
N ALA A 16 -43.67 33.75 19.77
CA ALA A 16 -42.58 34.34 20.57
C ALA A 16 -41.25 33.56 20.51
N GLY A 17 -41.21 32.38 19.89
CA GLY A 17 -39.99 31.55 19.72
C GLY A 17 -39.70 31.09 18.29
N SER A 18 -40.53 31.46 17.30
CA SER A 18 -40.32 31.06 15.90
C SER A 18 -39.35 32.01 15.21
N ASN A 19 -38.37 31.46 14.46
CA ASN A 19 -37.48 32.26 13.65
C ASN A 19 -38.31 33.11 12.67
N PRO A 20 -38.21 34.46 12.68
CA PRO A 20 -38.98 35.34 11.81
C PRO A 20 -38.72 35.13 10.30
N PHE A 21 -37.73 34.32 9.95
CA PHE A 21 -37.37 33.96 8.58
C PHE A 21 -37.73 32.51 8.20
N SER A 22 -38.43 31.76 9.06
CA SER A 22 -38.73 30.32 8.87
C SER A 22 -39.66 29.98 7.70
N LYS A 23 -40.42 30.95 7.16
CA LYS A 23 -41.41 30.74 6.07
C LYS A 23 -41.12 31.59 4.82
N LEU A 24 -39.85 31.92 4.56
CA LEU A 24 -39.49 32.71 3.39
C LEU A 24 -39.63 31.91 2.10
N GLN A 25 -40.31 32.47 1.10
CA GLN A 25 -40.33 31.93 -0.25
C GLN A 25 -39.28 32.63 -1.13
N LYS A 26 -38.43 31.85 -1.80
CA LYS A 26 -37.33 32.36 -2.65
C LYS A 26 -37.80 33.43 -3.64
N THR A 27 -38.86 33.13 -4.40
CA THR A 27 -39.43 34.03 -5.41
C THR A 27 -39.95 35.33 -4.82
N ALA A 28 -40.62 35.30 -3.66
CA ALA A 28 -41.12 36.48 -2.98
C ALA A 28 -39.98 37.39 -2.50
N VAL A 29 -38.92 36.81 -1.92
CA VAL A 29 -37.76 37.57 -1.44
C VAL A 29 -36.98 38.21 -2.59
N LEU A 30 -36.80 37.50 -3.71
CA LEU A 30 -36.15 38.07 -4.89
C LEU A 30 -36.99 39.18 -5.55
N GLN A 31 -38.32 39.09 -5.51
CA GLN A 31 -39.19 40.19 -5.94
C GLN A 31 -39.08 41.41 -5.01
N GLU A 32 -39.00 41.20 -3.69
CA GLU A 32 -38.74 42.27 -2.73
C GLU A 32 -37.40 42.99 -2.99
N ALA A 33 -36.38 42.31 -3.54
CA ALA A 33 -35.08 42.90 -3.87
C ALA A 33 -35.15 44.08 -4.85
N ARG A 34 -36.27 44.23 -5.61
CA ARG A 34 -36.51 45.41 -6.46
C ARG A 34 -36.55 46.73 -5.67
N VAL A 35 -36.87 46.66 -4.37
CA VAL A 35 -36.83 47.81 -3.44
C VAL A 35 -35.44 48.45 -3.36
N PHE A 36 -34.37 47.71 -3.66
CA PHE A 36 -33.01 48.27 -3.71
C PHE A 36 -32.85 49.39 -4.75
N ASN A 37 -33.75 49.46 -5.74
CA ASN A 37 -33.77 50.50 -6.77
C ASN A 37 -34.55 51.77 -6.39
N GLU A 38 -35.26 51.79 -5.26
CA GLU A 38 -36.01 52.97 -4.81
C GLU A 38 -35.07 54.15 -4.50
N THR A 39 -35.45 55.35 -4.94
CA THR A 39 -34.73 56.60 -4.64
C THR A 39 -35.68 57.54 -3.87
N PRO A 40 -35.39 57.93 -2.62
CA PRO A 40 -34.19 57.63 -1.82
C PRO A 40 -34.20 56.21 -1.21
N VAL A 41 -33.01 55.62 -1.04
CA VAL A 41 -32.83 54.27 -0.49
C VAL A 41 -33.26 54.20 0.99
N ASN A 42 -34.23 53.34 1.32
CA ASN A 42 -34.62 53.06 2.70
C ASN A 42 -33.70 52.02 3.32
N ALA A 43 -32.70 52.47 4.10
CA ALA A 43 -31.65 51.61 4.61
C ALA A 43 -32.16 50.43 5.46
N ARG A 44 -33.20 50.66 6.27
CA ARG A 44 -33.75 49.65 7.17
C ARG A 44 -34.51 48.56 6.43
N LYS A 45 -35.32 48.94 5.43
CA LYS A 45 -36.08 48.00 4.59
C LYS A 45 -35.11 47.17 3.73
N CYS A 46 -34.10 47.81 3.13
CA CYS A 46 -33.09 47.13 2.33
C CYS A 46 -32.25 46.15 3.16
N ALA A 47 -31.88 46.52 4.40
CA ALA A 47 -31.13 45.62 5.29
C ALA A 47 -31.93 44.35 5.62
N LEU A 48 -33.24 44.47 5.85
CA LEU A 48 -34.11 43.31 6.12
C LEU A 48 -34.17 42.38 4.91
N ILE A 49 -34.39 42.94 3.71
CA ILE A 49 -34.49 42.15 2.47
C ILE A 49 -33.17 41.45 2.16
N LEU A 50 -32.04 42.14 2.29
CA LEU A 50 -30.73 41.53 2.07
C LEU A 50 -30.42 40.44 3.10
N THR A 51 -30.88 40.60 4.34
CA THR A 51 -30.81 39.54 5.37
C THR A 51 -31.65 38.33 4.99
N LYS A 52 -32.85 38.51 4.43
CA LYS A 52 -33.68 37.41 3.93
C LYS A 52 -32.97 36.64 2.79
N ILE A 53 -32.35 37.35 1.84
CA ILE A 53 -31.58 36.72 0.74
C ILE A 53 -30.42 35.89 1.31
N LEU A 54 -29.61 36.47 2.20
CA LEU A 54 -28.49 35.77 2.83
C LEU A 54 -28.95 34.56 3.68
N TYR A 55 -30.10 34.67 4.35
CA TYR A 55 -30.67 33.57 5.11
C TYR A 55 -31.07 32.41 4.20
N LEU A 56 -31.70 32.68 3.05
CA LEU A 56 -32.06 31.65 2.06
C LEU A 56 -30.80 30.91 1.57
N ILE A 57 -29.76 31.66 1.17
CA ILE A 57 -28.48 31.06 0.72
C ILE A 57 -27.89 30.16 1.81
N ASN A 58 -27.91 30.59 3.08
CA ASN A 58 -27.36 29.82 4.20
C ASN A 58 -28.21 28.58 4.58
N GLN A 59 -29.48 28.51 4.17
CA GLN A 59 -30.31 27.30 4.30
C GLN A 59 -30.07 26.30 3.15
N GLY A 60 -29.19 26.63 2.19
CA GLY A 60 -28.89 25.78 1.04
C GLY A 60 -29.82 25.98 -0.16
N GLU A 61 -30.65 27.03 -0.17
CA GLU A 61 -31.46 27.38 -1.35
C GLU A 61 -30.58 27.85 -2.50
N THR A 62 -30.73 27.24 -3.67
CA THR A 62 -29.93 27.56 -4.85
C THR A 62 -30.59 28.67 -5.67
N LEU A 63 -29.81 29.74 -5.90
CA LEU A 63 -30.13 30.80 -6.84
C LEU A 63 -29.58 30.41 -8.21
N SER A 64 -30.38 30.53 -9.26
CA SER A 64 -29.86 30.45 -10.63
C SER A 64 -28.91 31.62 -10.92
N THR A 65 -28.02 31.46 -11.91
CA THR A 65 -27.08 32.51 -12.32
C THR A 65 -27.79 33.83 -12.64
N GLN A 66 -28.94 33.76 -13.32
CA GLN A 66 -29.74 34.94 -13.64
C GLN A 66 -30.33 35.60 -12.38
N GLU A 67 -30.95 34.82 -11.48
CA GLU A 67 -31.50 35.33 -10.22
C GLU A 67 -30.41 35.97 -9.34
N ALA A 68 -29.24 35.34 -9.26
CA ALA A 68 -28.09 35.85 -8.52
C ALA A 68 -27.54 37.14 -9.13
N THR A 69 -27.45 37.21 -10.47
CA THR A 69 -26.99 38.40 -11.20
C THR A 69 -27.96 39.57 -11.03
N ASP A 70 -29.27 39.33 -11.13
CA ASP A 70 -30.29 40.36 -10.93
C ASP A 70 -30.30 40.87 -9.48
N ALA A 71 -30.22 39.97 -8.50
CA ALA A 71 -30.11 40.33 -7.09
C ALA A 71 -28.82 41.13 -6.82
N PHE A 72 -27.71 40.73 -7.43
CA PHE A 72 -26.42 41.41 -7.33
C PHE A 72 -26.49 42.84 -7.90
N PHE A 73 -27.00 43.02 -9.12
CA PHE A 73 -27.12 44.35 -9.74
C PHE A 73 -28.05 45.27 -8.96
N ASN A 74 -29.18 44.75 -8.48
CA ASN A 74 -30.09 45.51 -7.61
C ASN A 74 -29.37 45.97 -6.33
N MET A 75 -28.56 45.11 -5.72
CA MET A 75 -27.80 45.42 -4.52
C MET A 75 -26.73 46.51 -4.75
N THR A 76 -26.19 46.68 -5.96
CA THR A 76 -25.14 47.69 -6.23
C THR A 76 -25.57 49.13 -5.93
N LYS A 77 -26.87 49.47 -6.04
CA LYS A 77 -27.37 50.81 -5.67
C LYS A 77 -27.31 51.09 -4.18
N LEU A 78 -27.24 50.06 -3.34
CA LEU A 78 -27.12 50.21 -1.89
C LEU A 78 -25.78 50.82 -1.47
N PHE A 79 -24.77 50.86 -2.37
CA PHE A 79 -23.53 51.62 -2.19
C PHE A 79 -23.75 53.16 -2.09
N GLN A 80 -24.95 53.67 -2.35
CA GLN A 80 -25.27 55.09 -2.11
C GLN A 80 -25.62 55.39 -0.65
N SER A 81 -25.97 54.37 0.13
CA SER A 81 -26.33 54.54 1.54
C SER A 81 -25.09 54.72 2.42
N LYS A 82 -25.18 55.69 3.34
CA LYS A 82 -24.18 55.93 4.40
C LYS A 82 -24.42 55.08 5.67
N ASP A 83 -25.48 54.26 5.70
CA ASP A 83 -25.76 53.40 6.84
C ASP A 83 -24.72 52.27 6.97
N THR A 84 -24.01 52.22 8.09
CA THR A 84 -22.89 51.29 8.31
C THR A 84 -23.34 49.83 8.40
N THR A 85 -24.56 49.57 8.88
CA THR A 85 -25.11 48.21 9.01
C THR A 85 -25.46 47.66 7.64
N LEU A 86 -26.17 48.46 6.84
CA LEU A 86 -26.47 48.12 5.45
C LEU A 86 -25.19 47.93 4.63
N ARG A 87 -24.19 48.80 4.82
CA ARG A 87 -22.90 48.67 4.14
C ARG A 87 -22.22 47.32 4.40
N ARG A 88 -22.23 46.87 5.66
CA ARG A 88 -21.69 45.55 6.04
C ARG A 88 -22.46 44.41 5.40
N LEU A 89 -23.79 44.50 5.36
CA LEU A 89 -24.62 43.49 4.69
C LEU A 89 -24.34 43.46 3.18
N VAL A 90 -24.12 44.61 2.53
CA VAL A 90 -23.75 44.68 1.11
C VAL A 90 -22.43 43.95 0.85
N TYR A 91 -21.41 44.12 1.70
CA TYR A 91 -20.16 43.37 1.56
C TYR A 91 -20.35 41.85 1.67
N ILE A 92 -21.17 41.39 2.62
CA ILE A 92 -21.49 39.96 2.77
C ILE A 92 -22.28 39.46 1.56
N GLY A 93 -23.30 40.23 1.12
CA GLY A 93 -24.08 39.95 -0.07
C GLY A 93 -23.23 39.79 -1.32
N ILE A 94 -22.24 40.67 -1.51
CA ILE A 94 -21.30 40.56 -2.64
C ILE A 94 -20.47 39.28 -2.53
N LYS A 95 -19.93 38.96 -1.35
CA LYS A 95 -19.11 37.75 -1.19
C LYS A 95 -19.87 36.46 -1.50
N GLU A 96 -21.13 36.37 -1.09
CA GLU A 96 -21.95 35.19 -1.37
C GLU A 96 -22.44 35.15 -2.81
N LEU A 97 -22.94 36.28 -3.35
CA LEU A 97 -23.49 36.33 -4.71
C LEU A 97 -22.40 36.33 -5.79
N SER A 98 -21.20 36.81 -5.52
CA SER A 98 -20.11 36.90 -6.51
C SER A 98 -19.67 35.56 -7.10
N LYS A 99 -19.94 34.45 -6.42
CA LYS A 99 -19.64 33.10 -6.91
C LYS A 99 -20.68 32.60 -7.93
N LEU A 100 -21.87 33.22 -7.95
CA LEU A 100 -23.03 32.79 -8.72
C LEU A 100 -23.46 33.82 -9.78
N ALA A 101 -23.07 35.08 -9.60
CA ALA A 101 -23.44 36.18 -10.48
C ALA A 101 -22.39 36.44 -11.56
N GLU A 102 -22.83 36.93 -12.72
CA GLU A 102 -21.96 37.40 -13.80
C GLU A 102 -21.67 38.90 -13.69
N ASN A 103 -20.61 39.37 -14.37
CA ASN A 103 -20.25 40.80 -14.48
C ASN A 103 -20.04 41.50 -13.12
N VAL A 104 -19.59 40.75 -12.12
CA VAL A 104 -19.38 41.20 -10.74
C VAL A 104 -18.38 42.36 -10.64
N TYR A 105 -17.46 42.48 -11.60
CA TYR A 105 -16.42 43.52 -11.64
C TYR A 105 -16.97 44.97 -11.61
N VAL A 106 -18.26 45.19 -11.90
CA VAL A 106 -18.92 46.51 -11.86
C VAL A 106 -18.80 47.21 -10.50
N VAL A 107 -18.68 46.47 -9.38
CA VAL A 107 -18.54 47.07 -8.05
C VAL A 107 -17.10 47.45 -7.67
N THR A 108 -16.11 47.17 -8.52
CA THR A 108 -14.68 47.42 -8.27
C THR A 108 -14.40 48.88 -7.91
N SER A 109 -14.99 49.84 -8.65
CA SER A 109 -14.81 51.28 -8.38
C SER A 109 -15.39 51.70 -7.03
N SER A 110 -16.57 51.17 -6.67
CA SER A 110 -17.23 51.45 -5.39
C SER A 110 -16.42 50.90 -4.22
N LEU A 111 -15.92 49.67 -4.34
CA LEU A 111 -15.07 49.05 -3.33
C LEU A 111 -13.71 49.74 -3.19
N THR A 112 -13.10 50.16 -4.31
CA THR A 112 -11.84 50.92 -4.31
C THR A 112 -12.01 52.28 -3.64
N THR A 113 -13.17 52.91 -3.80
CA THR A 113 -13.52 54.15 -3.08
C THR A 113 -13.62 53.90 -1.57
N ASP A 114 -14.30 52.83 -1.17
CA ASP A 114 -14.46 52.46 0.25
C ASP A 114 -13.13 52.04 0.92
N MET A 115 -12.21 51.44 0.16
CA MET A 115 -10.85 51.13 0.64
C MET A 115 -10.03 52.37 1.01
N ASN A 116 -10.26 53.48 0.30
CA ASN A 116 -9.58 54.76 0.50
C ASN A 116 -10.40 55.76 1.33
N ALA A 117 -11.54 55.33 1.87
CA ALA A 117 -12.37 56.18 2.71
C ALA A 117 -11.59 56.64 3.95
N LYS A 118 -11.89 57.86 4.44
CA LYS A 118 -11.31 58.38 5.69
C LYS A 118 -11.75 57.59 6.93
N GLU A 119 -12.85 56.84 6.81
CA GLU A 119 -13.42 56.06 7.90
C GLU A 119 -12.92 54.61 7.87
N ASP A 120 -12.14 54.22 8.87
CA ASP A 120 -11.50 52.91 8.95
C ASP A 120 -12.45 51.72 9.15
N GLN A 121 -13.72 51.96 9.47
CA GLN A 121 -14.68 50.88 9.75
C GLN A 121 -15.05 50.05 8.52
N CYS A 122 -15.02 50.67 7.33
CA CYS A 122 -15.42 50.03 6.07
C CYS A 122 -14.23 49.45 5.30
N ARG A 123 -13.03 50.04 5.45
CA ARG A 123 -11.85 49.70 4.64
C ARG A 123 -11.47 48.21 4.71
N PRO A 124 -11.36 47.55 5.88
CA PRO A 124 -11.00 46.13 5.94
C PRO A 124 -12.04 45.22 5.28
N SER A 125 -13.32 45.56 5.40
CA SER A 125 -14.41 44.79 4.79
C SER A 125 -14.45 44.98 3.27
N ALA A 126 -14.21 46.20 2.78
CA ALA A 126 -14.09 46.49 1.37
C ALA A 126 -12.91 45.73 0.74
N ILE A 127 -11.73 45.73 1.39
CA ILE A 127 -10.54 44.97 0.93
C ILE A 127 -10.88 43.48 0.76
N ARG A 128 -11.43 42.84 1.80
CA ARG A 128 -11.76 41.41 1.75
C ARG A 128 -12.83 41.07 0.71
N THR A 129 -13.72 42.02 0.41
CA THR A 129 -14.80 41.85 -0.58
C THR A 129 -14.28 42.06 -2.00
N LEU A 130 -13.40 43.03 -2.21
CA LEU A 130 -12.76 43.23 -3.50
C LEU A 130 -11.97 42.00 -3.93
N THR A 131 -11.29 41.37 -2.98
CA THR A 131 -10.48 40.17 -3.19
C THR A 131 -11.30 38.98 -3.71
N THR A 132 -12.57 38.84 -3.33
CA THR A 132 -13.41 37.72 -3.80
C THR A 132 -13.91 37.91 -5.23
N ILE A 133 -13.88 39.15 -5.74
CA ILE A 133 -14.37 39.49 -7.09
C ILE A 133 -13.24 39.81 -8.07
N THR A 134 -12.00 39.89 -7.57
CA THR A 134 -10.83 40.23 -8.39
C THR A 134 -10.40 39.02 -9.20
N ASP A 135 -10.24 39.24 -10.50
CA ASP A 135 -9.70 38.29 -11.47
C ASP A 135 -8.38 38.81 -12.07
N VAL A 136 -7.80 38.07 -13.01
CA VAL A 136 -6.53 38.43 -13.67
C VAL A 136 -6.64 39.78 -14.41
N THR A 137 -7.83 40.09 -14.96
CA THR A 137 -8.03 41.29 -15.76
C THR A 137 -8.14 42.56 -14.90
N THR A 138 -8.83 42.49 -13.76
CA THR A 138 -9.04 43.64 -12.85
C THR A 138 -7.89 43.88 -11.88
N PHE A 139 -6.97 42.92 -11.73
CA PHE A 139 -5.85 42.99 -10.78
C PHE A 139 -4.98 44.24 -10.92
N GLN A 140 -4.60 44.63 -12.15
CA GLN A 140 -3.74 45.79 -12.38
C GLN A 140 -4.35 47.09 -11.86
N GLY A 141 -5.69 47.21 -11.92
CA GLY A 141 -6.41 48.39 -11.44
C GLY A 141 -6.42 48.52 -9.91
N ILE A 142 -6.25 47.42 -9.19
CA ILE A 142 -6.34 47.39 -7.72
C ILE A 142 -4.96 47.28 -7.03
N GLU A 143 -3.92 46.90 -7.77
CA GLU A 143 -2.59 46.60 -7.23
C GLU A 143 -2.03 47.74 -6.36
N ARG A 144 -2.12 48.98 -6.84
CA ARG A 144 -1.61 50.16 -6.10
C ARG A 144 -2.29 50.31 -4.74
N TYR A 145 -3.61 50.11 -4.68
CA TYR A 145 -4.39 50.28 -3.46
C TYR A 145 -4.10 49.16 -2.45
N MET A 146 -3.90 47.93 -2.93
CA MET A 146 -3.52 46.79 -2.09
C MET A 146 -2.14 47.00 -1.46
N LYS A 147 -1.14 47.45 -2.24
CA LYS A 147 0.20 47.78 -1.72
C LYS A 147 0.15 48.82 -0.61
N GLN A 148 -0.62 49.89 -0.80
CA GLN A 148 -0.83 50.93 0.22
C GLN A 148 -1.52 50.38 1.47
N ALA A 149 -2.50 49.50 1.30
CA ALA A 149 -3.23 48.89 2.41
C ALA A 149 -2.36 47.92 3.24
N ILE A 150 -1.39 47.22 2.63
CA ILE A 150 -0.48 46.30 3.33
C ILE A 150 0.37 47.03 4.37
N VAL A 151 0.85 48.23 4.05
CA VAL A 151 1.71 49.06 4.93
C VAL A 151 0.92 50.11 5.71
N ASP A 152 -0.40 49.96 5.80
CA ASP A 152 -1.25 50.91 6.50
C ASP A 152 -0.97 50.91 8.02
N LYS A 153 -1.06 52.10 8.63
CA LYS A 153 -0.86 52.27 10.09
C LYS A 153 -1.96 51.58 10.90
N ASN A 154 -3.15 51.44 10.34
CA ASN A 154 -4.25 50.73 10.98
C ASN A 154 -4.06 49.22 10.81
N ALA A 155 -3.79 48.54 11.92
CA ALA A 155 -3.55 47.10 11.95
C ALA A 155 -4.69 46.27 11.35
N ALA A 156 -5.95 46.71 11.47
CA ALA A 156 -7.09 45.98 10.90
C ALA A 156 -7.10 46.04 9.36
N VAL A 157 -6.65 47.15 8.78
CA VAL A 157 -6.53 47.37 7.34
C VAL A 157 -5.35 46.56 6.80
N ALA A 158 -4.17 46.71 7.40
CA ALA A 158 -2.97 45.95 7.04
C ALA A 158 -3.19 44.43 7.13
N SER A 159 -3.77 43.96 8.24
CA SER A 159 -4.09 42.55 8.42
C SER A 159 -5.09 42.04 7.38
N ALA A 160 -6.11 42.82 7.03
CA ALA A 160 -7.08 42.44 6.00
C ALA A 160 -6.41 42.38 4.61
N ALA A 161 -5.55 43.34 4.29
CA ALA A 161 -4.81 43.39 3.04
C ALA A 161 -3.83 42.22 2.89
N LEU A 162 -3.08 41.87 3.95
CA LEU A 162 -2.13 40.76 3.94
C LEU A 162 -2.81 39.41 3.69
N VAL A 163 -3.90 39.12 4.41
CA VAL A 163 -4.67 37.87 4.22
C VAL A 163 -5.33 37.85 2.84
N SER A 164 -5.87 38.97 2.40
CA SER A 164 -6.45 39.11 1.07
C SER A 164 -5.42 38.87 -0.05
N SER A 165 -4.20 39.41 0.12
CA SER A 165 -3.08 39.17 -0.79
C SER A 165 -2.71 37.69 -0.86
N LEU A 166 -2.78 36.98 0.28
CA LEU A 166 -2.53 35.55 0.33
C LEU A 166 -3.61 34.74 -0.42
N HIS A 167 -4.88 35.14 -0.33
CA HIS A 167 -5.95 34.52 -1.13
C HIS A 167 -5.75 34.77 -2.63
N MET A 168 -5.40 36.00 -3.03
CA MET A 168 -5.11 36.34 -4.43
C MET A 168 -3.87 35.63 -4.96
N ALA A 169 -2.88 35.31 -4.11
CA ALA A 169 -1.68 34.59 -4.53
C ALA A 169 -1.97 33.20 -5.12
N LYS A 170 -3.16 32.62 -4.84
CA LYS A 170 -3.62 31.38 -5.48
C LYS A 170 -4.03 31.57 -6.94
N LEU A 171 -4.62 32.73 -7.26
CA LEU A 171 -5.14 33.06 -8.60
C LEU A 171 -4.10 33.80 -9.45
N ILE A 172 -3.29 34.66 -8.83
CA ILE A 172 -2.38 35.60 -9.51
C ILE A 172 -1.00 35.57 -8.81
N PRO A 173 -0.26 34.44 -8.86
CA PRO A 173 0.97 34.27 -8.10
C PRO A 173 2.05 35.29 -8.50
N ASP A 174 2.24 35.55 -9.80
CA ASP A 174 3.33 36.42 -10.28
C ASP A 174 3.10 37.91 -10.01
N GLY A 175 1.83 38.34 -9.93
CA GLY A 175 1.48 39.69 -9.48
C GLY A 175 1.87 39.91 -8.02
N ILE A 176 1.46 38.99 -7.14
CA ILE A 176 1.72 39.08 -5.70
C ILE A 176 3.21 38.90 -5.35
N LYS A 177 3.97 38.13 -6.13
CA LYS A 177 5.43 38.00 -5.96
C LYS A 177 6.17 39.34 -6.02
N ARG A 178 5.59 40.37 -6.65
CA ARG A 178 6.19 41.71 -6.73
C ARG A 178 6.02 42.52 -5.43
N TRP A 179 5.21 42.06 -4.48
CA TRP A 179 4.84 42.78 -3.25
C TRP A 179 5.74 42.44 -2.06
N VAL A 180 6.94 41.93 -2.33
CA VAL A 180 7.90 41.48 -1.30
C VAL A 180 8.28 42.62 -0.37
N ASN A 181 8.48 43.84 -0.88
CA ASN A 181 8.95 44.97 -0.09
C ASN A 181 7.89 45.42 0.93
N GLU A 182 6.64 45.51 0.49
CA GLU A 182 5.49 45.89 1.32
C GLU A 182 5.23 44.83 2.39
N ALA A 183 5.24 43.54 2.01
CA ALA A 183 5.12 42.45 2.97
C ALA A 183 6.28 42.47 3.99
N GLN A 184 7.50 42.72 3.54
CA GLN A 184 8.71 42.79 4.34
C GLN A 184 8.70 43.96 5.35
N GLU A 185 8.12 45.10 4.98
CA GLU A 185 7.86 46.23 5.87
C GLU A 185 6.82 45.87 6.94
N ALA A 186 5.72 45.24 6.53
CA ALA A 186 4.62 44.85 7.43
C ALA A 186 5.03 43.83 8.51
N VAL A 187 6.03 42.97 8.26
CA VAL A 187 6.56 42.06 9.30
C VAL A 187 7.19 42.83 10.47
N ASN A 188 7.70 44.04 10.24
CA ASN A 188 8.29 44.87 11.30
C ASN A 188 7.24 45.63 12.13
N SER A 189 5.94 45.41 11.87
CA SER A 189 4.86 46.01 12.65
C SER A 189 4.89 45.57 14.12
N ASP A 190 4.51 46.49 15.02
CA ASP A 190 4.32 46.20 16.44
C ASP A 190 3.07 45.36 16.73
N ASN A 191 2.14 45.26 15.77
CA ASN A 191 0.93 44.49 15.94
C ASN A 191 1.18 42.99 15.70
N VAL A 192 0.83 42.18 16.72
CA VAL A 192 1.01 40.73 16.75
C VAL A 192 0.42 40.02 15.52
N MET A 193 -0.77 40.40 15.09
CA MET A 193 -1.47 39.75 13.97
C MET A 193 -0.96 40.23 12.62
N VAL A 194 -0.64 41.51 12.48
CA VAL A 194 -0.03 42.05 11.24
C VAL A 194 1.31 41.36 10.98
N GLN A 195 2.16 41.26 12.00
CA GLN A 195 3.44 40.56 11.89
C GLN A 195 3.28 39.08 11.49
N HIS A 196 2.28 38.37 12.04
CA HIS A 196 1.99 36.98 11.68
C HIS A 196 1.52 36.85 10.22
N HIS A 197 0.51 37.63 9.81
CA HIS A 197 0.00 37.57 8.44
C HIS A 197 1.04 38.02 7.40
N ALA A 198 1.88 39.00 7.75
CA ALA A 198 2.95 39.47 6.89
C ALA A 198 4.02 38.40 6.66
N LEU A 199 4.42 37.69 7.73
CA LEU A 199 5.34 36.57 7.62
C LEU A 199 4.73 35.45 6.75
N GLY A 200 3.42 35.21 6.91
CA GLY A 200 2.69 34.23 6.10
C GLY A 200 2.68 34.56 4.62
N LEU A 201 2.35 35.80 4.25
CA LEU A 201 2.41 36.24 2.86
C LEU A 201 3.83 36.18 2.30
N LEU A 202 4.82 36.64 3.07
CA LEU A 202 6.22 36.67 2.65
C LEU A 202 6.80 35.26 2.44
N TYR A 203 6.43 34.30 3.29
CA TYR A 203 6.75 32.90 3.08
C TYR A 203 6.09 32.37 1.81
N HIS A 204 4.80 32.64 1.58
CA HIS A 204 4.10 32.20 0.38
C HIS A 204 4.66 32.76 -0.92
N ILE A 205 5.16 34.00 -0.91
CA ILE A 205 5.85 34.60 -2.05
C ILE A 205 7.18 33.88 -2.33
N ARG A 206 7.92 33.51 -1.28
CA ARG A 206 9.27 32.94 -1.40
C ARG A 206 9.31 31.42 -1.43
N LYS A 207 8.22 30.71 -1.12
CA LYS A 207 8.22 29.24 -0.94
C LYS A 207 8.73 28.44 -2.14
N SER A 208 8.70 29.02 -3.34
CA SER A 208 9.25 28.40 -4.56
C SER A 208 10.77 28.49 -4.65
N ASP A 209 11.40 29.43 -3.93
CA ASP A 209 12.85 29.64 -3.89
C ASP A 209 13.36 29.32 -2.48
N ARG A 210 13.97 28.14 -2.35
CA ARG A 210 14.53 27.66 -1.08
C ARG A 210 15.58 28.60 -0.50
N LEU A 211 16.44 29.21 -1.32
CA LEU A 211 17.47 30.15 -0.84
C LEU A 211 16.83 31.43 -0.28
N ALA A 212 15.73 31.89 -0.90
CA ALA A 212 14.98 33.04 -0.40
C ALA A 212 14.27 32.74 0.93
N VAL A 213 13.76 31.52 1.13
CA VAL A 213 13.18 31.07 2.40
C VAL A 213 14.27 30.91 3.47
N SER A 214 15.40 30.31 3.14
CA SER A 214 16.56 30.20 4.04
C SER A 214 17.01 31.58 4.55
N LYS A 215 17.20 32.55 3.64
CA LYS A 215 17.54 33.95 4.00
C LYS A 215 16.47 34.62 4.86
N LEU A 216 15.19 34.35 4.58
CA LEU A 216 14.06 34.86 5.35
C LEU A 216 14.14 34.37 6.81
N VAL A 217 14.30 33.05 7.00
CA VAL A 217 14.36 32.43 8.31
C VAL A 217 15.58 32.93 9.09
N THR A 218 16.77 32.92 8.48
CA THR A 218 18.00 33.42 9.13
C THR A 218 17.90 34.88 9.56
N LYS A 219 17.21 35.73 8.78
CA LYS A 219 16.98 37.14 9.15
C LYS A 219 16.16 37.25 10.44
N TYR A 220 15.04 36.53 10.54
CA TYR A 220 14.11 36.66 11.65
C TYR A 220 14.49 35.87 12.90
N ILE A 221 15.32 34.85 12.77
CA ILE A 221 16.00 34.23 13.91
C ILE A 221 16.90 35.27 14.60
N ARG A 222 17.65 36.07 13.84
CA ARG A 222 18.57 37.08 14.40
C ARG A 222 17.86 38.33 14.93
N SER A 223 16.87 38.84 14.21
CA SER A 223 16.16 40.07 14.64
C SER A 223 15.15 39.81 15.75
N GLY A 224 14.69 38.56 15.89
CA GLY A 224 13.56 38.19 16.74
C GLY A 224 12.22 38.67 16.17
N LEU A 225 11.14 38.02 16.60
CA LEU A 225 9.76 38.39 16.32
C LEU A 225 9.02 38.60 17.65
N LYS A 226 8.10 39.57 17.69
CA LYS A 226 7.32 39.90 18.90
C LYS A 226 6.06 39.03 19.02
N SER A 227 5.51 38.62 17.89
CA SER A 227 4.27 37.86 17.78
C SER A 227 4.51 36.37 18.07
N PRO A 228 3.85 35.77 19.09
CA PRO A 228 3.96 34.34 19.33
C PRO A 228 3.47 33.50 18.13
N TYR A 229 2.43 33.96 17.42
CA TYR A 229 1.93 33.28 16.22
C TYR A 229 2.96 33.31 15.08
N ALA A 230 3.68 34.42 14.93
CA ALA A 230 4.75 34.52 13.94
C ALA A 230 5.95 33.65 14.33
N VAL A 231 6.29 33.55 15.62
CA VAL A 231 7.34 32.63 16.10
C VAL A 231 6.95 31.17 15.87
N CYS A 232 5.72 30.76 16.19
CA CYS A 232 5.23 29.40 15.88
C CYS A 232 5.27 29.11 14.37
N MET A 233 4.90 30.09 13.52
CA MET A 233 5.03 29.95 12.08
C MET A 233 6.49 29.83 11.64
N LEU A 234 7.40 30.59 12.23
CA LEU A 234 8.83 30.54 11.94
C LEU A 234 9.42 29.18 12.34
N ILE A 235 9.01 28.59 13.48
CA ILE A 235 9.38 27.23 13.91
C ILE A 235 8.93 26.20 12.85
N ARG A 236 7.70 26.31 12.34
CA ARG A 236 7.20 25.40 11.29
C ARG A 236 7.99 25.51 9.99
N ILE A 237 8.33 26.73 9.58
CA ILE A 237 9.13 26.96 8.37
C ILE A 237 10.56 26.43 8.57
N ALA A 238 11.17 26.68 9.74
CA ALA A 238 12.49 26.18 10.09
C ALA A 238 12.53 24.64 10.12
N SER A 239 11.53 23.99 10.73
CA SER A 239 11.39 22.53 10.74
C SER A 239 11.28 21.96 9.33
N LYS A 240 10.50 22.61 8.45
CA LYS A 240 10.39 22.19 7.05
C LYS A 240 11.72 22.35 6.30
N LEU A 241 12.45 23.44 6.50
CA LEU A 241 13.77 23.61 5.90
C LEU A 241 14.71 22.48 6.34
N ILE A 242 14.77 22.15 7.63
CA ILE A 242 15.60 21.05 8.14
C ILE A 242 15.29 19.74 7.42
N GLU A 243 14.01 19.44 7.20
CA GLU A 243 13.58 18.25 6.45
C GLU A 243 13.94 18.33 4.95
N ASP A 244 13.84 19.50 4.32
CA ASP A 244 14.20 19.69 2.92
C ASP A 244 15.73 19.66 2.68
N GLU A 245 16.55 19.94 3.71
CA GLU A 245 18.02 19.88 3.62
C GLU A 245 18.62 18.53 4.02
N ASP A 246 17.82 17.62 4.59
CA ASP A 246 18.27 16.40 5.26
C ASP A 246 19.42 16.63 6.29
N SER A 247 19.60 17.87 6.74
CA SER A 247 20.66 18.27 7.66
C SER A 247 20.43 17.81 9.10
N GLY A 248 19.19 17.39 9.42
CA GLY A 248 18.82 16.98 10.77
C GLY A 248 19.14 18.05 11.82
N THR A 249 19.84 17.64 12.86
CA THR A 249 20.17 18.48 14.02
C THR A 249 21.44 19.31 13.88
N ASP A 250 22.25 19.06 12.84
CA ASP A 250 23.43 19.87 12.51
C ASP A 250 23.06 21.21 11.86
N SER A 251 21.76 21.44 11.64
CA SER A 251 21.24 22.67 11.05
C SER A 251 21.28 23.84 12.05
N PRO A 252 21.68 25.06 11.62
CA PRO A 252 21.56 26.26 12.47
C PRO A 252 20.11 26.62 12.79
N TYR A 253 19.13 26.04 12.07
CA TYR A 253 17.72 26.18 12.37
C TYR A 253 17.29 25.35 13.59
N PHE A 254 17.98 24.26 13.87
CA PHE A 254 17.70 23.41 15.03
C PHE A 254 17.99 24.15 16.34
N ASP A 255 19.13 24.85 16.43
CA ASP A 255 19.50 25.68 17.58
C ASP A 255 18.43 26.73 17.92
N PHE A 256 17.80 27.31 16.90
CA PHE A 256 16.69 28.24 17.09
C PHE A 256 15.46 27.53 17.70
N ILE A 257 15.07 26.37 17.18
CA ILE A 257 13.94 25.60 17.70
C ILE A 257 14.21 25.14 19.15
N ASP A 258 15.43 24.67 19.45
CA ASP A 258 15.83 24.29 20.80
C ASP A 258 15.76 25.49 21.77
N SER A 259 16.24 26.66 21.34
CA SER A 259 16.14 27.88 22.15
C SER A 259 14.68 28.27 22.48
N CYS A 260 13.73 27.94 21.59
CA CYS A 260 12.31 28.21 21.77
C CYS A 260 11.65 27.34 22.85
N LEU A 261 12.28 26.22 23.26
CA LEU A 261 11.79 25.40 24.39
C LEU A 261 11.80 26.16 25.72
N ARG A 262 12.62 27.22 25.84
CA ARG A 262 12.73 28.06 27.05
C ARG A 262 11.94 29.37 26.93
N HIS A 263 11.06 29.48 25.95
CA HIS A 263 10.29 30.69 25.72
C HIS A 263 9.28 30.96 26.85
N LYS A 264 8.94 32.24 27.09
CA LYS A 264 8.01 32.65 28.17
C LYS A 264 6.57 32.17 27.99
N LEU A 265 6.18 31.84 26.76
CA LEU A 265 4.80 31.49 26.40
C LEU A 265 4.68 30.01 26.07
N GLU A 266 3.78 29.32 26.78
CA GLU A 266 3.50 27.88 26.67
C GLU A 266 3.21 27.43 25.22
N MET A 267 2.54 28.25 24.40
CA MET A 267 2.23 27.93 23.00
C MET A 267 3.49 27.76 22.14
N VAL A 268 4.48 28.65 22.30
CA VAL A 268 5.74 28.60 21.55
C VAL A 268 6.58 27.42 22.00
N VAL A 269 6.63 27.19 23.32
CA VAL A 269 7.30 26.05 23.94
C VAL A 269 6.73 24.73 23.43
N TYR A 270 5.40 24.60 23.38
CA TYR A 270 4.73 23.41 22.84
C TYR A 270 5.00 23.23 21.35
N GLU A 271 4.93 24.29 20.53
CA GLU A 271 5.19 24.20 19.10
C GLU A 271 6.65 23.76 18.82
N ALA A 272 7.61 24.29 19.58
CA ALA A 272 9.02 23.88 19.49
C ALA A 272 9.20 22.40 19.87
N ALA A 273 8.62 21.95 20.99
CA ALA A 273 8.69 20.55 21.40
C ALA A 273 8.03 19.62 20.36
N ASN A 274 6.88 20.01 19.80
CA ASN A 274 6.19 19.26 18.76
C ASN A 274 6.99 19.23 17.44
N ALA A 275 7.68 20.31 17.06
CA ALA A 275 8.55 20.33 15.90
C ALA A 275 9.71 19.32 16.06
N ILE A 276 10.46 19.39 17.17
CA ILE A 276 11.61 18.51 17.44
C ILE A 276 11.22 17.03 17.42
N VAL A 277 10.07 16.70 18.03
CA VAL A 277 9.53 15.33 18.07
C VAL A 277 9.16 14.78 16.69
N ASN A 278 8.82 15.64 15.73
CA ASN A 278 8.34 15.25 14.42
C ASN A 278 9.42 15.23 13.34
N LEU A 279 10.63 15.71 13.62
CA LEU A 279 11.77 15.62 12.72
C LEU A 279 12.16 14.14 12.49
N LYS A 280 12.54 13.80 11.25
CA LYS A 280 12.83 12.41 10.84
C LYS A 280 14.10 11.84 11.46
N CYS A 281 15.12 12.68 11.68
CA CYS A 281 16.47 12.28 12.10
C CYS A 281 16.80 12.78 13.51
N THR A 282 15.93 12.53 14.49
CA THR A 282 16.16 12.98 15.87
C THR A 282 16.70 11.85 16.74
N SER A 283 17.85 12.06 17.37
CA SER A 283 18.43 11.13 18.34
C SER A 283 17.74 11.24 19.72
N GLN A 284 17.91 10.22 20.57
CA GLN A 284 17.36 10.25 21.94
C GLN A 284 17.88 11.44 22.78
N ARG A 285 19.10 11.90 22.51
CA ARG A 285 19.72 13.05 23.20
C ARG A 285 18.97 14.36 22.88
N GLU A 286 18.59 14.54 21.62
CA GLU A 286 17.89 15.74 21.14
C GLU A 286 16.40 15.75 21.49
N LEU A 287 15.80 14.57 21.65
CA LEU A 287 14.43 14.45 22.15
C LEU A 287 14.29 14.80 23.63
N THR A 288 15.35 14.63 24.43
CA THR A 288 15.30 14.76 25.89
C THR A 288 14.80 16.13 26.37
N PRO A 289 15.29 17.28 25.84
CA PRO A 289 14.76 18.59 26.21
C PRO A 289 13.26 18.76 25.88
N ALA A 290 12.85 18.33 24.69
CA ALA A 290 11.45 18.40 24.26
C ALA A 290 10.53 17.53 25.13
N VAL A 291 10.93 16.30 25.44
CA VAL A 291 10.20 15.41 26.34
C VAL A 291 10.13 15.97 27.76
N SER A 292 11.21 16.57 28.28
CA SER A 292 11.22 17.18 29.63
C SER A 292 10.20 18.32 29.75
N VAL A 293 10.07 19.13 28.70
CA VAL A 293 9.05 20.19 28.64
C VAL A 293 7.64 19.59 28.59
N LEU A 294 7.42 18.58 27.76
CA LEU A 294 6.13 17.89 27.67
C LEU A 294 5.77 17.21 29.00
N GLN A 295 6.75 16.70 29.76
CA GLN A 295 6.56 16.15 31.10
C GLN A 295 6.01 17.21 32.06
N LEU A 296 6.59 18.42 32.09
CA LEU A 296 6.08 19.52 32.92
C LEU A 296 4.61 19.86 32.60
N PHE A 297 4.21 19.72 31.34
CA PHE A 297 2.84 19.97 30.90
C PHE A 297 1.84 18.90 31.38
N LEU A 298 2.28 17.70 31.76
CA LEU A 298 1.42 16.66 32.33
C LEU A 298 0.83 17.05 33.69
N SER A 299 1.57 17.83 34.48
CA SER A 299 1.14 18.33 35.79
C SER A 299 0.41 19.68 35.73
N SER A 300 0.12 20.19 34.52
CA SER A 300 -0.54 21.49 34.36
C SER A 300 -2.00 21.47 34.86
N PRO A 301 -2.49 22.54 35.50
CA PRO A 301 -3.91 22.64 35.87
C PRO A 301 -4.83 22.78 34.64
N LYS A 302 -4.29 23.08 33.44
CA LYS A 302 -5.07 23.27 32.20
C LYS A 302 -5.29 21.92 31.50
N PRO A 303 -6.53 21.40 31.38
CA PRO A 303 -6.78 20.11 30.72
C PRO A 303 -6.32 20.08 29.25
N THR A 304 -6.42 21.19 28.54
CA THR A 304 -5.98 21.32 27.14
C THR A 304 -4.48 21.10 26.97
N LEU A 305 -3.67 21.61 27.90
CA LEU A 305 -2.22 21.47 27.87
C LEU A 305 -1.78 20.04 28.21
N ARG A 306 -2.40 19.45 29.24
CA ARG A 306 -2.21 18.03 29.58
C ARG A 306 -2.56 17.12 28.40
N PHE A 307 -3.71 17.34 27.77
CA PHE A 307 -4.12 16.58 26.59
C PHE A 307 -3.12 16.70 25.43
N ALA A 308 -2.68 17.92 25.11
CA ALA A 308 -1.70 18.15 24.06
C ALA A 308 -0.35 17.45 24.36
N ALA A 309 0.09 17.50 25.61
CA ALA A 309 1.31 16.82 26.06
C ALA A 309 1.21 15.30 25.95
N VAL A 310 0.17 14.68 26.54
CA VAL A 310 -0.02 13.21 26.48
C VAL A 310 -0.18 12.74 25.04
N ARG A 311 -0.93 13.48 24.19
CA ARG A 311 -1.08 13.13 22.77
C ARG A 311 0.25 13.14 22.03
N THR A 312 1.11 14.12 22.31
CA THR A 312 2.44 14.23 21.69
C THR A 312 3.37 13.13 22.18
N LEU A 313 3.40 12.88 23.49
CA LEU A 313 4.17 11.78 24.09
C LEU A 313 3.72 10.40 23.60
N ASN A 314 2.42 10.18 23.40
CA ASN A 314 1.90 8.95 22.82
C ASN A 314 2.44 8.70 21.41
N LYS A 315 2.59 9.77 20.62
CA LYS A 315 3.18 9.74 19.28
C LYS A 315 4.69 9.41 19.36
N VAL A 316 5.43 10.08 20.26
CA VAL A 316 6.86 9.77 20.50
C VAL A 316 7.04 8.31 20.92
N ALA A 317 6.18 7.80 21.81
CA ALA A 317 6.27 6.43 22.31
C ALA A 317 6.10 5.35 21.23
N MET A 318 5.55 5.69 20.05
CA MET A 318 5.49 4.75 18.92
C MET A 318 6.86 4.54 18.25
N THR A 319 7.71 5.56 18.24
CA THR A 319 9.02 5.53 17.55
C THR A 319 10.19 5.44 18.53
N HIS A 320 10.08 6.11 19.69
CA HIS A 320 11.14 6.27 20.69
C HIS A 320 10.61 6.02 22.12
N PRO A 321 10.17 4.79 22.45
CA PRO A 321 9.56 4.49 23.76
C PRO A 321 10.49 4.80 24.94
N ASN A 322 11.80 4.57 24.79
CA ASN A 322 12.81 4.82 25.85
C ASN A 322 12.99 6.30 26.19
N ALA A 323 12.64 7.23 25.29
CA ALA A 323 12.70 8.66 25.59
C ALA A 323 11.56 9.08 26.54
N VAL A 324 10.41 8.39 26.47
CA VAL A 324 9.18 8.75 27.20
C VAL A 324 9.10 8.05 28.57
N THR A 325 9.94 7.05 28.86
CA THR A 325 9.89 6.30 30.13
C THR A 325 10.06 7.19 31.37
N ALA A 326 10.78 8.30 31.25
CA ALA A 326 10.94 9.29 32.33
C ALA A 326 9.60 9.90 32.77
N CYS A 327 8.60 9.95 31.88
CA CYS A 327 7.27 10.49 32.14
C CYS A 327 6.30 9.46 32.73
N ASN A 328 6.70 8.20 32.91
CA ASN A 328 5.76 7.13 33.30
C ASN A 328 5.07 7.42 34.65
N VAL A 329 5.78 7.98 35.63
CA VAL A 329 5.19 8.29 36.94
C VAL A 329 4.09 9.36 36.80
N ASP A 330 4.34 10.41 36.02
CA ASP A 330 3.37 11.47 35.77
C ASP A 330 2.18 10.97 34.95
N LEU A 331 2.41 10.10 33.98
CA LEU A 331 1.37 9.46 33.17
C LEU A 331 0.50 8.50 34.01
N GLU A 332 1.06 7.79 34.99
CA GLU A 332 0.29 6.96 35.92
C GLU A 332 -0.70 7.80 36.73
N ASN A 333 -0.31 9.00 37.16
CA ASN A 333 -1.21 9.94 37.87
C ASN A 333 -2.37 10.43 36.99
N LEU A 334 -2.24 10.36 35.66
CA LEU A 334 -3.29 10.76 34.72
C LEU A 334 -4.29 9.65 34.39
N ILE A 335 -4.07 8.41 34.83
CA ILE A 335 -5.03 7.30 34.65
C ILE A 335 -6.37 7.64 35.33
N THR A 336 -6.33 8.33 36.46
CA THR A 336 -7.51 8.74 37.24
C THR A 336 -8.00 10.15 36.89
N ASP A 337 -7.56 10.72 35.76
CA ASP A 337 -7.95 12.07 35.36
C ASP A 337 -9.45 12.16 35.04
N ALA A 338 -10.07 13.28 35.43
CA ALA A 338 -11.49 13.54 35.16
C ALA A 338 -11.80 13.56 33.64
N ASN A 339 -10.84 13.93 32.79
CA ASN A 339 -11.00 13.84 31.34
C ASN A 339 -10.57 12.47 30.83
N ARG A 340 -11.56 11.66 30.44
CA ARG A 340 -11.35 10.29 29.95
C ARG A 340 -10.46 10.18 28.72
N SER A 341 -10.40 11.21 27.86
CA SER A 341 -9.49 11.22 26.72
C SER A 341 -8.02 11.30 27.17
N ILE A 342 -7.74 12.02 28.25
CA ILE A 342 -6.40 12.11 28.84
C ILE A 342 -6.03 10.78 29.47
N ALA A 343 -6.91 10.21 30.29
CA ALA A 343 -6.70 8.90 30.93
C ALA A 343 -6.45 7.78 29.90
N THR A 344 -7.26 7.73 28.83
CA THR A 344 -7.11 6.73 27.76
C THR A 344 -5.78 6.86 27.03
N LEU A 345 -5.37 8.09 26.68
CA LEU A 345 -4.07 8.31 26.04
C LEU A 345 -2.91 8.02 27.00
N ALA A 346 -3.06 8.28 28.30
CA ALA A 346 -2.07 7.95 29.31
C ALA A 346 -1.88 6.44 29.43
N ILE A 347 -2.96 5.66 29.55
CA ILE A 347 -2.95 4.19 29.57
C ILE A 347 -2.31 3.64 28.28
N THR A 348 -2.67 4.18 27.13
CA THR A 348 -2.10 3.74 25.85
C THR A 348 -0.60 4.05 25.75
N THR A 349 -0.14 5.14 26.37
CA THR A 349 1.28 5.53 26.40
C THR A 349 2.04 4.61 27.37
N LEU A 350 1.56 4.54 28.63
CA LEU A 350 1.48 3.38 29.51
C LEU A 350 2.03 2.08 28.94
N LEU A 351 1.15 1.42 28.18
CA LEU A 351 1.37 0.07 27.69
C LEU A 351 2.53 -0.01 26.67
N LYS A 352 2.91 1.11 26.03
CA LYS A 352 4.04 1.16 25.08
C LYS A 352 5.38 1.44 25.77
N THR A 353 5.39 2.29 26.78
CA THR A 353 6.58 2.69 27.55
C THR A 353 6.80 1.83 28.79
N GLY A 354 5.91 0.88 29.07
CA GLY A 354 6.00 -0.04 30.19
C GLY A 354 7.34 -0.78 30.25
N SER A 355 7.87 -0.89 31.47
CA SER A 355 9.04 -1.70 31.83
C SER A 355 8.59 -3.01 32.48
N GLU A 356 9.46 -4.03 32.49
CA GLU A 356 9.13 -5.33 33.10
C GLU A 356 8.71 -5.21 34.59
N SER A 357 9.32 -4.29 35.34
CA SER A 357 9.00 -4.03 36.75
C SER A 357 7.65 -3.34 36.97
N SER A 358 7.14 -2.59 35.99
CA SER A 358 5.91 -1.81 36.13
C SER A 358 4.66 -2.55 35.64
N VAL A 359 4.80 -3.65 34.88
CA VAL A 359 3.68 -4.38 34.26
C VAL A 359 2.60 -4.75 35.29
N GLU A 360 2.99 -5.29 36.43
CA GLU A 360 2.05 -5.76 37.46
C GLU A 360 1.24 -4.61 38.07
N ARG A 361 1.91 -3.51 38.44
CA ARG A 361 1.24 -2.30 38.95
C ARG A 361 0.28 -1.71 37.92
N LEU A 362 0.74 -1.62 36.66
CA LEU A 362 -0.02 -1.07 35.56
C LEU A 362 -1.30 -1.87 35.28
N MET A 363 -1.21 -3.20 35.19
CA MET A 363 -2.36 -4.06 34.96
C MET A 363 -3.40 -3.94 36.09
N LYS A 364 -2.94 -3.83 37.35
CA LYS A 364 -3.83 -3.65 38.50
C LYS A 364 -4.59 -2.31 38.45
N GLN A 365 -3.90 -1.22 38.09
CA GLN A 365 -4.52 0.12 37.97
C GLN A 365 -5.49 0.21 36.78
N ILE A 366 -5.12 -0.38 35.63
CA ILE A 366 -5.99 -0.40 34.45
C ILE A 366 -7.27 -1.20 34.76
N SER A 367 -7.17 -2.33 35.47
CA SER A 367 -8.31 -3.19 35.79
C SER A 367 -9.45 -2.43 36.48
N SER A 368 -9.15 -1.50 37.41
CA SER A 368 -10.18 -0.68 38.07
C SER A 368 -10.86 0.32 37.13
N PHE A 369 -10.23 0.66 36.01
CA PHE A 369 -10.77 1.60 35.02
C PHE A 369 -11.54 0.90 33.89
N MET A 370 -11.31 -0.41 33.68
CA MET A 370 -11.92 -1.16 32.57
C MET A 370 -13.45 -1.20 32.62
N SER A 371 -14.04 -1.28 33.81
CA SER A 371 -15.50 -1.29 34.00
C SER A 371 -16.17 0.03 33.62
N GLU A 372 -15.41 1.12 33.57
CA GLU A 372 -15.96 2.45 33.34
C GLU A 372 -15.94 2.88 31.87
N ILE A 373 -15.26 2.14 30.98
CA ILE A 373 -15.05 2.53 29.58
C ILE A 373 -15.87 1.71 28.58
N SER A 374 -16.06 2.24 27.37
CA SER A 374 -16.78 1.55 26.31
C SER A 374 -15.97 0.38 25.74
N ASP A 375 -16.66 -0.60 25.17
CA ASP A 375 -16.06 -1.82 24.61
C ASP A 375 -15.03 -1.52 23.50
N GLU A 376 -15.22 -0.46 22.71
CA GLU A 376 -14.24 0.00 21.71
C GLU A 376 -12.87 0.31 22.35
N PHE A 377 -12.86 1.02 23.48
CA PHE A 377 -11.62 1.31 24.19
C PHE A 377 -11.06 0.07 24.87
N LYS A 378 -11.92 -0.82 25.38
CA LYS A 378 -11.45 -2.08 25.97
C LYS A 378 -10.70 -2.93 24.95
N ILE A 379 -11.17 -2.98 23.70
CA ILE A 379 -10.49 -3.68 22.60
C ILE A 379 -9.08 -3.10 22.37
N VAL A 380 -8.91 -1.77 22.41
CA VAL A 380 -7.58 -1.14 22.28
C VAL A 380 -6.64 -1.55 23.41
N VAL A 381 -7.13 -1.61 24.65
CA VAL A 381 -6.34 -2.05 25.82
C VAL A 381 -5.93 -3.52 25.69
N VAL A 382 -6.83 -4.38 25.21
CA VAL A 382 -6.54 -5.80 24.92
C VAL A 382 -5.43 -5.92 23.87
N GLY A 383 -5.54 -5.19 22.76
CA GLY A 383 -4.51 -5.16 21.72
C GLY A 383 -3.15 -4.67 22.22
N ALA A 384 -3.12 -3.66 23.08
CA ALA A 384 -1.89 -3.17 23.70
C ALA A 384 -1.31 -4.16 24.72
N THR A 385 -2.15 -4.90 25.45
CA THR A 385 -1.72 -5.99 26.35
C THR A 385 -1.04 -7.11 25.57
N ARG A 386 -1.53 -7.44 24.37
CA ARG A 386 -0.87 -8.39 23.46
C ARG A 386 0.56 -7.95 23.13
N GLN A 387 0.75 -6.71 22.71
CA GLN A 387 2.07 -6.16 22.37
C GLN A 387 3.01 -6.18 23.58
N LEU A 388 2.49 -5.88 24.77
CA LEU A 388 3.26 -5.95 26.01
C LEU A 388 3.69 -7.39 26.33
N CYS A 389 2.84 -8.38 26.06
CA CYS A 389 3.17 -9.79 26.25
C CYS A 389 4.27 -10.27 25.30
N GLN A 390 4.23 -9.81 24.04
CA GLN A 390 5.29 -10.07 23.07
C GLN A 390 6.61 -9.42 23.49
N LYS A 391 6.58 -8.22 24.09
CA LYS A 391 7.77 -7.52 24.58
C LYS A 391 8.34 -8.13 25.86
N PHE A 392 7.50 -8.62 26.77
CA PHE A 392 7.92 -9.20 28.06
C PHE A 392 7.32 -10.61 28.30
N PRO A 393 7.77 -11.65 27.56
CA PRO A 393 7.18 -12.99 27.63
C PRO A 393 7.22 -13.63 29.02
N ARG A 394 8.24 -13.31 29.84
CA ARG A 394 8.38 -13.82 31.21
C ARG A 394 7.25 -13.39 32.15
N LYS A 395 6.58 -12.27 31.84
CA LYS A 395 5.45 -11.74 32.62
C LYS A 395 4.08 -12.16 32.08
N HIS A 396 4.03 -13.10 31.13
CA HIS A 396 2.79 -13.61 30.53
C HIS A 396 1.73 -13.98 31.57
N ASN A 397 2.10 -14.59 32.70
CA ASN A 397 1.15 -14.98 33.75
C ASN A 397 0.30 -13.80 34.26
N VAL A 398 0.92 -12.64 34.53
CA VAL A 398 0.20 -11.44 35.00
C VAL A 398 -0.78 -10.92 33.95
N MET A 399 -0.35 -10.88 32.69
CA MET A 399 -1.18 -10.41 31.58
C MET A 399 -2.32 -11.39 31.25
N MET A 400 -2.08 -12.69 31.39
CA MET A 400 -3.08 -13.73 31.18
C MET A 400 -4.14 -13.72 32.28
N VAL A 401 -3.75 -13.53 33.55
CA VAL A 401 -4.68 -13.32 34.65
C VAL A 401 -5.54 -12.07 34.40
N PHE A 402 -4.94 -10.98 33.96
CA PHE A 402 -5.66 -9.75 33.61
C PHE A 402 -6.68 -9.98 32.49
N LEU A 403 -6.27 -10.61 31.38
CA LEU A 403 -7.18 -10.96 30.27
C LEU A 403 -8.28 -11.93 30.71
N SER A 404 -7.96 -12.90 31.59
CA SER A 404 -8.96 -13.84 32.12
C SER A 404 -10.00 -13.14 32.98
N ASN A 405 -9.62 -12.16 33.81
CA ASN A 405 -10.57 -11.40 34.62
C ASN A 405 -11.51 -10.60 33.72
N MET A 406 -10.96 -9.91 32.70
CA MET A 406 -11.73 -9.21 31.68
C MET A 406 -12.67 -10.14 30.89
N LEU A 407 -12.27 -11.40 30.70
CA LEU A 407 -13.10 -12.40 30.03
C LEU A 407 -14.31 -12.83 30.89
N ARG A 408 -14.29 -12.63 32.22
CA ARG A 408 -15.43 -12.90 33.11
C ARG A 408 -16.41 -11.74 33.28
N GLU A 409 -15.96 -10.50 33.07
CA GLU A 409 -16.81 -9.31 33.21
C GLU A 409 -17.92 -9.25 32.14
N GLU A 410 -18.96 -8.44 32.31
CA GLU A 410 -19.95 -8.25 31.23
C GLU A 410 -19.35 -7.48 30.05
N GLY A 411 -19.68 -7.87 28.81
CA GLY A 411 -19.24 -7.14 27.62
C GLY A 411 -19.73 -7.77 26.31
N GLY A 412 -19.70 -7.00 25.23
CA GLY A 412 -20.20 -7.43 23.93
C GLY A 412 -19.34 -8.50 23.25
N TYR A 413 -19.92 -9.13 22.21
CA TYR A 413 -19.29 -10.22 21.46
C TYR A 413 -17.91 -9.85 20.89
N GLU A 414 -17.75 -8.69 20.23
CA GLU A 414 -16.47 -8.29 19.61
C GLU A 414 -15.37 -8.06 20.65
N TYR A 415 -15.72 -7.55 21.83
CA TYR A 415 -14.79 -7.39 22.93
C TYR A 415 -14.32 -8.76 23.47
N LYS A 416 -15.25 -9.69 23.73
CA LYS A 416 -14.92 -11.06 24.16
C LYS A 416 -14.08 -11.81 23.13
N LYS A 417 -14.44 -11.70 21.86
CA LYS A 417 -13.69 -12.25 20.73
C LYS A 417 -12.27 -11.71 20.69
N SER A 418 -12.07 -10.39 20.86
CA SER A 418 -10.73 -9.78 20.90
C SER A 418 -9.87 -10.34 22.05
N ILE A 419 -10.45 -10.57 23.23
CA ILE A 419 -9.75 -11.18 24.37
C ILE A 419 -9.36 -12.63 24.05
N VAL A 420 -10.32 -13.44 23.58
CA VAL A 420 -10.07 -14.83 23.21
C VAL A 420 -8.96 -14.90 22.17
N ASP A 421 -9.03 -14.10 21.11
CA ASP A 421 -8.02 -14.07 20.05
C ASP A 421 -6.65 -13.66 20.58
N THR A 422 -6.61 -12.72 21.52
CA THR A 422 -5.37 -12.33 22.19
C THR A 422 -4.78 -13.46 23.02
N ILE A 423 -5.60 -14.18 23.81
CA ILE A 423 -5.16 -15.35 24.58
C ILE A 423 -4.63 -16.44 23.64
N ILE A 424 -5.33 -16.73 22.54
CA ILE A 424 -4.89 -17.72 21.54
C ILE A 424 -3.53 -17.34 20.96
N ASN A 425 -3.36 -16.07 20.57
CA ASN A 425 -2.08 -15.60 20.05
C ASN A 425 -0.96 -15.72 21.09
N ILE A 426 -1.23 -15.44 22.37
CA ILE A 426 -0.23 -15.60 23.45
C ILE A 426 0.15 -17.08 23.63
N ILE A 427 -0.81 -18.01 23.53
CA ILE A 427 -0.55 -19.46 23.58
C ILE A 427 0.32 -19.91 22.40
N ASP A 428 0.07 -19.39 21.19
CA ASP A 428 0.82 -19.72 19.97
C ASP A 428 2.24 -19.13 19.97
N ASP A 429 2.43 -17.98 20.63
CA ASP A 429 3.71 -17.26 20.73
C ASP A 429 4.57 -17.78 21.89
N ASN A 430 3.98 -18.21 23.03
CA ASN A 430 4.69 -18.65 24.23
C ASN A 430 4.23 -20.04 24.73
N PRO A 431 5.07 -21.09 24.60
CA PRO A 431 4.76 -22.43 25.09
C PRO A 431 4.47 -22.53 26.59
N GLU A 432 5.13 -21.71 27.43
CA GLU A 432 4.92 -21.70 28.89
C GLU A 432 3.52 -21.20 29.26
N ALA A 433 2.93 -20.33 28.43
CA ALA A 433 1.60 -19.79 28.64
C ALA A 433 0.47 -20.80 28.30
N LYS A 434 0.80 -21.91 27.62
CA LYS A 434 -0.17 -22.83 27.05
C LYS A 434 -1.12 -23.44 28.10
N GLU A 435 -0.58 -24.00 29.18
CA GLU A 435 -1.42 -24.67 30.18
C GLU A 435 -2.35 -23.70 30.91
N ALA A 436 -1.83 -22.53 31.29
CA ALA A 436 -2.61 -21.47 31.94
C ALA A 436 -3.68 -20.91 31.00
N GLY A 437 -3.32 -20.61 29.74
CA GLY A 437 -4.25 -20.08 28.76
C GLY A 437 -5.38 -21.04 28.41
N LEU A 438 -5.07 -22.32 28.19
CA LEU A 438 -6.10 -23.34 27.98
C LEU A 438 -7.00 -23.49 29.21
N ALA A 439 -6.46 -23.39 30.43
CA ALA A 439 -7.27 -23.45 31.65
C ALA A 439 -8.26 -22.27 31.75
N TYR A 440 -7.84 -21.04 31.46
CA TYR A 440 -8.73 -19.88 31.48
C TYR A 440 -9.82 -19.94 30.41
N LEU A 441 -9.47 -20.40 29.20
CA LEU A 441 -10.45 -20.61 28.13
C LEU A 441 -11.42 -21.75 28.47
N CYS A 442 -10.95 -22.82 29.12
CA CYS A 442 -11.81 -23.91 29.61
C CYS A 442 -12.82 -23.44 30.63
N GLU A 443 -12.42 -22.59 31.57
CA GLU A 443 -13.34 -22.01 32.56
C GLU A 443 -14.36 -21.09 31.89
N PHE A 444 -13.95 -20.28 30.92
CA PHE A 444 -14.87 -19.39 30.20
C PHE A 444 -15.94 -20.16 29.40
N ILE A 445 -15.60 -21.27 28.74
CA ILE A 445 -16.60 -22.06 28.01
C ILE A 445 -17.58 -22.79 28.93
N GLU A 446 -17.41 -22.78 30.25
CA GLU A 446 -18.40 -23.36 31.16
C GLU A 446 -19.71 -22.62 31.17
N ASP A 447 -19.65 -21.29 31.10
CA ASP A 447 -20.79 -20.37 31.15
C ASP A 447 -20.83 -19.43 29.92
N CYS A 448 -20.30 -19.88 28.77
CA CYS A 448 -20.23 -19.05 27.57
C CYS A 448 -21.56 -19.03 26.81
N GLU A 449 -22.17 -17.85 26.72
CA GLU A 449 -23.41 -17.64 25.96
C GLU A 449 -23.19 -17.56 24.43
N HIS A 450 -21.93 -17.43 23.98
CA HIS A 450 -21.58 -17.20 22.59
C HIS A 450 -21.13 -18.49 21.87
N VAL A 451 -22.05 -19.08 21.11
CA VAL A 451 -21.85 -20.33 20.34
C VAL A 451 -20.56 -20.31 19.51
N GLY A 452 -20.31 -19.24 18.74
CA GLY A 452 -19.13 -19.15 17.88
C GLY A 452 -17.80 -19.12 18.65
N LEU A 453 -17.76 -18.50 19.83
CA LEU A 453 -16.56 -18.49 20.68
C LEU A 453 -16.32 -19.86 21.31
N ALA A 454 -17.37 -20.52 21.79
CA ALA A 454 -17.29 -21.88 22.33
C ALA A 454 -16.75 -22.88 21.29
N VAL A 455 -17.25 -22.84 20.05
CA VAL A 455 -16.77 -23.67 18.94
C VAL A 455 -15.28 -23.41 18.65
N ARG A 456 -14.86 -22.15 18.62
CA ARG A 456 -13.46 -21.77 18.35
C ARG A 456 -12.52 -22.24 19.47
N ILE A 457 -12.91 -22.10 20.72
CA ILE A 457 -12.14 -22.57 21.88
C ILE A 457 -12.06 -24.10 21.89
N LEU A 458 -13.16 -24.80 21.61
CA LEU A 458 -13.16 -26.27 21.48
C LEU A 458 -12.21 -26.72 20.37
N HIS A 459 -12.20 -26.05 19.21
CA HIS A 459 -11.27 -26.35 18.13
C HIS A 459 -9.81 -26.20 18.57
N LEU A 460 -9.48 -25.12 19.28
CA LEU A 460 -8.14 -24.90 19.85
C LEU A 460 -7.78 -26.00 20.86
N LEU A 461 -8.70 -26.36 21.75
CA LEU A 461 -8.49 -27.45 22.71
C LEU A 461 -8.18 -28.77 22.00
N GLY A 462 -8.88 -29.09 20.90
CA GLY A 462 -8.56 -30.27 20.10
C GLY A 462 -7.19 -30.22 19.42
N LYS A 463 -6.68 -29.03 19.09
CA LYS A 463 -5.38 -28.83 18.45
C LYS A 463 -4.22 -28.88 19.45
N GLU A 464 -4.32 -28.15 20.56
CA GLU A 464 -3.23 -27.93 21.51
C GLU A 464 -3.35 -28.78 22.78
N GLY A 465 -4.56 -29.12 23.21
CA GLY A 465 -4.83 -29.91 24.42
C GLY A 465 -4.17 -31.30 24.45
N PRO A 466 -4.13 -32.08 23.35
CA PRO A 466 -3.44 -33.37 23.32
C PRO A 466 -1.93 -33.26 23.57
N ARG A 467 -1.34 -32.09 23.34
CA ARG A 467 0.11 -31.83 23.45
C ARG A 467 0.52 -31.28 24.81
N THR A 468 -0.41 -31.21 25.77
CA THR A 468 -0.14 -30.74 27.14
C THR A 468 0.40 -31.86 28.02
N SER A 469 0.95 -31.52 29.20
CA SER A 469 1.48 -32.52 30.14
C SER A 469 0.41 -33.47 30.69
N ARG A 470 -0.86 -33.01 30.80
CA ARG A 470 -1.99 -33.79 31.34
C ARG A 470 -3.25 -33.65 30.47
N PRO A 471 -3.29 -34.30 29.28
CA PRO A 471 -4.41 -34.15 28.34
C PRO A 471 -5.77 -34.58 28.90
N SER A 472 -5.80 -35.55 29.83
CA SER A 472 -7.04 -36.06 30.43
C SER A 472 -7.86 -35.01 31.18
N LYS A 473 -7.23 -33.96 31.71
CA LYS A 473 -7.92 -32.85 32.40
C LYS A 473 -8.93 -32.14 31.49
N TYR A 474 -8.59 -31.99 30.21
CA TYR A 474 -9.38 -31.23 29.24
C TYR A 474 -10.61 -31.98 28.73
N ILE A 475 -10.59 -33.33 28.78
CA ILE A 475 -11.69 -34.18 28.33
C ILE A 475 -12.98 -33.86 29.09
N ARG A 476 -12.91 -33.57 30.40
CA ARG A 476 -14.08 -33.20 31.21
C ARG A 476 -14.79 -31.97 30.65
N PHE A 477 -14.04 -30.93 30.29
CA PHE A 477 -14.61 -29.68 29.77
C PHE A 477 -15.27 -29.91 28.40
N ILE A 478 -14.65 -30.73 27.54
CA ILE A 478 -15.21 -31.09 26.23
C ILE A 478 -16.46 -31.96 26.38
N TYR A 479 -16.44 -32.92 27.31
CA TYR A 479 -17.56 -33.84 27.56
C TYR A 479 -18.79 -33.13 28.14
N ASN A 480 -18.62 -32.17 29.05
CA ASN A 480 -19.75 -31.39 29.59
C ASN A 480 -20.48 -30.63 28.47
N ARG A 481 -19.73 -30.06 27.52
CA ARG A 481 -20.28 -29.37 26.34
C ARG A 481 -20.95 -30.33 25.35
N LEU A 482 -20.48 -31.57 25.28
CA LEU A 482 -21.09 -32.60 24.45
C LEU A 482 -22.49 -33.02 24.94
N ILE A 483 -22.84 -32.79 26.21
CA ILE A 483 -24.15 -33.20 26.75
C ILE A 483 -25.13 -32.03 26.86
N LEU A 484 -24.66 -30.88 27.35
CA LEU A 484 -25.54 -29.81 27.85
C LEU A 484 -25.82 -28.72 26.81
N GLU A 485 -25.13 -28.73 25.67
CA GLU A 485 -25.11 -27.61 24.72
C GLU A 485 -25.86 -27.91 23.42
N ASN A 486 -26.01 -26.88 22.59
CA ASN A 486 -26.60 -26.98 21.26
C ASN A 486 -25.74 -27.79 20.26
N ALA A 487 -26.36 -28.21 19.15
CA ALA A 487 -25.75 -29.09 18.17
C ALA A 487 -24.39 -28.60 17.60
N PRO A 488 -24.21 -27.31 17.23
CA PRO A 488 -22.91 -26.83 16.74
C PRO A 488 -21.76 -27.01 17.74
N ILE A 489 -22.02 -26.78 19.03
CA ILE A 489 -21.03 -26.96 20.08
C ILE A 489 -20.74 -28.45 20.30
N ARG A 490 -21.78 -29.30 20.30
CA ARG A 490 -21.62 -30.77 20.39
C ARG A 490 -20.79 -31.32 19.23
N ALA A 491 -21.04 -30.87 18.00
CA ALA A 491 -20.30 -31.29 16.81
C ALA A 491 -18.82 -30.87 16.85
N ALA A 492 -18.53 -29.68 17.40
CA ALA A 492 -17.17 -29.22 17.66
C ALA A 492 -16.50 -30.07 18.76
N ALA A 493 -17.21 -30.40 19.85
CA ALA A 493 -16.72 -31.24 20.93
C ALA A 493 -16.34 -32.65 20.44
N VAL A 494 -17.17 -33.28 19.61
CA VAL A 494 -16.88 -34.57 18.95
C VAL A 494 -15.58 -34.50 18.13
N SER A 495 -15.41 -33.45 17.34
CA SER A 495 -14.22 -33.25 16.52
C SER A 495 -12.97 -33.06 17.37
N SER A 496 -13.09 -32.36 18.49
CA SER A 496 -11.99 -32.17 19.44
C SER A 496 -11.62 -33.48 20.14
N LEU A 497 -12.59 -34.27 20.60
CA LEU A 497 -12.35 -35.60 21.18
C LEU A 497 -11.62 -36.52 20.18
N ALA A 498 -12.00 -36.50 18.91
CA ALA A 498 -11.33 -37.28 17.87
C ALA A 498 -9.84 -36.93 17.74
N LYS A 499 -9.49 -35.63 17.80
CA LYS A 499 -8.08 -35.18 17.77
C LYS A 499 -7.28 -35.65 18.99
N PHE A 500 -7.90 -35.72 20.18
CA PHE A 500 -7.28 -36.34 21.36
C PHE A 500 -7.06 -37.84 21.15
N GLY A 501 -8.03 -38.54 20.55
CA GLY A 501 -7.90 -39.98 20.27
C GLY A 501 -6.82 -40.30 19.24
N ALA A 502 -6.60 -39.42 18.26
CA ALA A 502 -5.56 -39.57 17.25
C ALA A 502 -4.13 -39.32 17.78
N HIS A 503 -3.96 -38.43 18.77
CA HIS A 503 -2.65 -38.10 19.34
C HIS A 503 -2.29 -38.93 20.57
N CYS A 504 -3.26 -39.26 21.43
CA CYS A 504 -3.02 -39.87 22.74
C CYS A 504 -3.56 -41.31 22.80
N GLU A 505 -2.67 -42.29 22.62
CA GLU A 505 -3.05 -43.71 22.63
C GLU A 505 -3.62 -44.17 23.98
N ASP A 506 -3.11 -43.65 25.09
CA ASP A 506 -3.58 -43.98 26.45
C ASP A 506 -5.05 -43.56 26.70
N LEU A 507 -5.52 -42.53 26.00
CA LEU A 507 -6.88 -41.99 26.15
C LEU A 507 -7.85 -42.53 25.09
N LEU A 508 -7.33 -43.22 24.07
CA LEU A 508 -8.09 -43.71 22.92
C LEU A 508 -9.27 -44.56 23.34
N HIS A 509 -9.09 -45.52 24.27
CA HIS A 509 -10.18 -46.39 24.70
C HIS A 509 -11.36 -45.60 25.29
N ASN A 510 -11.08 -44.64 26.17
CA ASN A 510 -12.11 -43.80 26.78
C ASN A 510 -12.80 -42.93 25.73
N ILE A 511 -12.04 -42.38 24.78
CA ILE A 511 -12.59 -41.55 23.70
C ILE A 511 -13.48 -42.35 22.76
N LEU A 512 -13.12 -43.60 22.43
CA LEU A 512 -13.95 -44.48 21.60
C LEU A 512 -15.32 -44.73 22.26
N VAL A 513 -15.36 -44.94 23.58
CA VAL A 513 -16.62 -45.10 24.33
C VAL A 513 -17.47 -43.83 24.27
N LEU A 514 -16.85 -42.65 24.35
CA LEU A 514 -17.55 -41.37 24.23
C LEU A 514 -18.12 -41.16 22.82
N LEU A 515 -17.33 -41.44 21.77
CA LEU A 515 -17.77 -41.34 20.39
C LEU A 515 -18.89 -42.33 20.05
N GLU A 516 -18.83 -43.55 20.59
CA GLU A 516 -19.89 -44.56 20.42
C GLU A 516 -21.22 -44.09 21.01
N ARG A 517 -21.19 -43.40 22.15
CA ARG A 517 -22.40 -42.77 22.71
C ARG A 517 -22.90 -41.60 21.84
N SER A 518 -22.00 -40.80 21.28
CA SER A 518 -22.35 -39.71 20.36
C SER A 518 -22.94 -40.18 19.03
N CYS A 519 -22.77 -41.46 18.66
CA CYS A 519 -23.46 -42.04 17.51
C CYS A 519 -24.99 -42.14 17.72
N LEU A 520 -25.46 -41.95 18.96
CA LEU A 520 -26.89 -41.93 19.32
C LEU A 520 -27.43 -40.50 19.54
N ASP A 521 -26.67 -39.45 19.19
CA ASP A 521 -27.11 -38.06 19.33
C ASP A 521 -28.36 -37.77 18.49
N THR A 522 -29.22 -36.85 18.93
CA THR A 522 -30.43 -36.50 18.18
C THR A 522 -30.13 -35.71 16.91
N ASP A 523 -28.97 -35.04 16.85
CA ASP A 523 -28.55 -34.23 15.71
C ASP A 523 -27.72 -35.04 14.69
N ASP A 524 -28.07 -34.89 13.41
CA ASP A 524 -27.50 -35.67 12.32
C ASP A 524 -26.00 -35.38 12.13
N GLU A 525 -25.59 -34.11 12.18
CA GLU A 525 -24.19 -33.69 11.98
C GLU A 525 -23.29 -34.21 13.12
N VAL A 526 -23.79 -34.23 14.35
CA VAL A 526 -23.05 -34.79 15.50
C VAL A 526 -22.85 -36.30 15.32
N ARG A 527 -23.89 -37.03 14.93
CA ARG A 527 -23.82 -38.48 14.69
C ARG A 527 -22.87 -38.84 13.55
N ASP A 528 -22.92 -38.09 12.45
CA ASP A 528 -22.10 -38.36 11.27
C ASP A 528 -20.62 -38.15 11.58
N ARG A 529 -20.28 -37.04 12.24
CA ARG A 529 -18.90 -36.81 12.73
C ARG A 529 -18.45 -37.89 13.70
N ALA A 530 -19.30 -38.27 14.66
CA ALA A 530 -18.96 -39.29 15.64
C ALA A 530 -18.67 -40.64 14.98
N THR A 531 -19.53 -41.05 14.04
CA THR A 531 -19.40 -42.31 13.29
C THR A 531 -18.14 -42.31 12.42
N TYR A 532 -17.90 -41.21 11.70
CA TYR A 532 -16.71 -41.03 10.87
C TYR A 532 -15.41 -41.17 11.70
N TYR A 533 -15.29 -40.41 12.79
CA TYR A 533 -14.10 -40.45 13.63
C TYR A 533 -13.95 -41.77 14.38
N LEU A 534 -15.04 -42.39 14.84
CA LEU A 534 -15.02 -43.70 15.50
C LEU A 534 -14.42 -44.77 14.60
N ASN A 535 -14.82 -44.80 13.32
CA ASN A 535 -14.33 -45.78 12.35
C ASN A 535 -12.85 -45.56 12.01
N VAL A 536 -12.44 -44.32 11.77
CA VAL A 536 -11.03 -43.98 11.48
C VAL A 536 -10.11 -44.31 12.66
N LEU A 537 -10.55 -44.02 13.89
CA LEU A 537 -9.77 -44.29 15.09
C LEU A 537 -9.67 -45.78 15.42
N LYS A 538 -10.72 -46.58 15.17
CA LYS A 538 -10.70 -48.05 15.34
C LYS A 538 -9.63 -48.75 14.47
N LEU A 539 -9.31 -48.20 13.30
CA LEU A 539 -8.30 -48.76 12.39
C LEU A 539 -6.86 -48.63 12.91
N ARG A 540 -6.60 -47.76 13.90
CA ARG A 540 -5.27 -47.52 14.52
C ARG A 540 -4.13 -47.24 13.53
N GLN A 541 -4.43 -46.71 12.36
CA GLN A 541 -3.43 -46.36 11.33
C GLN A 541 -3.03 -44.88 11.46
N LYS A 542 -1.78 -44.61 11.86
CA LYS A 542 -1.27 -43.24 12.06
C LYS A 542 -1.31 -42.38 10.80
N SER A 543 -1.05 -42.96 9.62
CA SER A 543 -1.15 -42.27 8.33
C SER A 543 -2.58 -41.77 8.06
N LEU A 544 -3.57 -42.63 8.30
CA LEU A 544 -4.99 -42.30 8.13
C LEU A 544 -5.46 -41.27 9.16
N HIS A 545 -4.99 -41.36 10.41
CA HIS A 545 -5.26 -40.35 11.45
C HIS A 545 -4.76 -38.97 11.04
N ASN A 546 -3.54 -38.90 10.48
CA ASN A 546 -2.97 -37.65 9.98
C ASN A 546 -3.80 -37.06 8.83
N GLN A 547 -4.22 -37.88 7.87
CA GLN A 547 -4.97 -37.45 6.69
C GLN A 547 -6.42 -37.05 6.99
N CYS A 548 -7.11 -37.81 7.84
CA CYS A 548 -8.55 -37.70 8.03
C CYS A 548 -8.99 -36.89 9.26
N ILE A 549 -8.11 -36.71 10.26
CA ILE A 549 -8.46 -36.09 11.55
C ILE A 549 -7.56 -34.87 11.85
N LEU A 550 -6.25 -35.00 11.66
CA LEU A 550 -5.29 -33.98 12.11
C LEU A 550 -5.06 -32.88 11.09
N ASN A 551 -5.06 -33.21 9.80
CA ASN A 551 -4.96 -32.25 8.71
C ASN A 551 -6.35 -31.94 8.17
N PRO A 552 -6.85 -30.70 8.32
CA PRO A 552 -8.11 -30.31 7.69
C PRO A 552 -7.97 -30.33 6.16
N LEU A 553 -9.09 -30.56 5.47
CA LEU A 553 -9.17 -30.46 4.01
C LEU A 553 -8.73 -29.04 3.59
N GLN A 554 -7.60 -28.93 2.87
CA GLN A 554 -7.05 -27.64 2.44
C GLN A 554 -7.67 -27.16 1.11
N VAL A 555 -8.93 -27.51 0.83
CA VAL A 555 -9.60 -27.19 -0.45
C VAL A 555 -10.63 -26.08 -0.26
N SER A 556 -10.86 -25.27 -1.30
CA SER A 556 -11.99 -24.34 -1.33
C SER A 556 -13.29 -25.14 -1.24
N LEU A 557 -14.16 -24.83 -0.28
CA LEU A 557 -15.49 -25.47 -0.14
C LEU A 557 -16.34 -25.23 -1.39
N VAL A 558 -16.29 -24.03 -1.94
CA VAL A 558 -17.00 -23.64 -3.17
C VAL A 558 -16.37 -24.32 -4.39
N GLY A 559 -15.03 -24.39 -4.43
CA GLY A 559 -14.30 -25.12 -5.48
C GLY A 559 -14.62 -26.62 -5.46
N LEU A 560 -14.73 -27.21 -4.27
CA LEU A 560 -15.12 -28.61 -4.08
C LEU A 560 -16.55 -28.86 -4.57
N GLU A 561 -17.49 -27.99 -4.20
CA GLU A 561 -18.88 -28.08 -4.65
C GLU A 561 -18.98 -28.01 -6.19
N LYS A 562 -18.30 -27.06 -6.82
CA LYS A 562 -18.28 -26.92 -8.29
C LYS A 562 -17.63 -28.12 -8.98
N ALA A 563 -16.48 -28.59 -8.48
CA ALA A 563 -15.80 -29.76 -9.04
C ALA A 563 -16.66 -31.03 -8.93
N LEU A 564 -17.37 -31.21 -7.82
CA LEU A 564 -18.33 -32.30 -7.64
C LEU A 564 -19.56 -32.15 -8.54
N GLN A 565 -20.11 -30.95 -8.69
CA GLN A 565 -21.22 -30.68 -9.62
C GLN A 565 -20.81 -30.98 -11.06
N GLN A 566 -19.61 -30.56 -11.49
CA GLN A 566 -19.08 -30.85 -12.81
C GLN A 566 -18.86 -32.35 -13.01
N TYR A 567 -18.30 -33.05 -12.02
CA TYR A 567 -18.13 -34.51 -12.05
C TYR A 567 -19.46 -35.27 -12.14
N ILE A 568 -20.54 -34.74 -11.57
CA ILE A 568 -21.89 -35.31 -11.69
C ILE A 568 -22.49 -35.03 -13.08
N LEU A 569 -22.23 -33.85 -13.65
CA LEU A 569 -22.73 -33.43 -14.96
C LEU A 569 -21.99 -34.12 -16.12
N GLU A 570 -20.71 -34.47 -15.93
CA GLU A 570 -19.87 -35.19 -16.89
C GLU A 570 -19.52 -36.58 -16.36
N PRO A 571 -20.30 -37.64 -16.67
CA PRO A 571 -20.03 -38.98 -16.17
C PRO A 571 -18.70 -39.50 -16.73
N SER A 572 -17.66 -39.48 -15.88
CA SER A 572 -16.36 -40.08 -16.15
C SER A 572 -16.28 -41.49 -15.56
N VAL A 573 -15.52 -42.38 -16.21
CA VAL A 573 -15.22 -43.73 -15.71
C VAL A 573 -14.15 -43.70 -14.60
N THR A 574 -13.42 -42.58 -14.47
CA THR A 574 -12.38 -42.39 -13.47
C THR A 574 -12.95 -41.77 -12.19
N PRO A 575 -12.58 -42.24 -10.98
CA PRO A 575 -13.02 -41.64 -9.72
C PRO A 575 -12.65 -40.16 -9.61
N PHE A 576 -13.49 -39.37 -8.92
CA PHE A 576 -13.21 -37.96 -8.61
C PHE A 576 -11.88 -37.81 -7.86
N ASP A 577 -10.96 -37.03 -8.41
CA ASP A 577 -9.66 -36.75 -7.77
C ASP A 577 -9.71 -35.44 -6.99
N MET A 578 -9.59 -35.52 -5.66
CA MET A 578 -9.55 -34.37 -4.75
C MET A 578 -8.39 -33.40 -5.05
N LYS A 579 -7.32 -33.86 -5.71
CA LYS A 579 -6.18 -33.01 -6.12
C LYS A 579 -6.51 -32.02 -7.23
N SER A 580 -7.63 -32.23 -7.94
CA SER A 580 -8.11 -31.32 -8.97
C SER A 580 -8.84 -30.08 -8.41
N VAL A 581 -9.15 -30.09 -7.10
CA VAL A 581 -9.90 -29.01 -6.45
C VAL A 581 -8.94 -27.91 -6.00
N PRO A 582 -9.23 -26.62 -6.31
CA PRO A 582 -8.41 -25.50 -5.85
C PRO A 582 -8.22 -25.53 -4.33
N LEU A 583 -6.97 -25.37 -3.88
CA LEU A 583 -6.67 -25.26 -2.46
C LEU A 583 -7.26 -23.95 -1.92
N ALA A 584 -7.78 -23.97 -0.68
CA ALA A 584 -8.25 -22.75 -0.05
C ALA A 584 -7.05 -21.80 0.11
N THR A 585 -7.04 -20.69 -0.63
CA THR A 585 -6.11 -19.59 -0.36
C THR A 585 -6.30 -19.20 1.10
N GLN A 586 -5.30 -19.48 1.94
CA GLN A 586 -5.26 -18.83 3.25
C GLN A 586 -5.23 -17.35 2.96
N VAL A 587 -6.22 -16.63 3.49
CA VAL A 587 -6.24 -15.17 3.49
C VAL A 587 -4.85 -14.75 3.94
N ASP A 588 -4.06 -14.20 3.02
CA ASP A 588 -2.85 -13.49 3.38
C ASP A 588 -3.28 -12.55 4.50
N LYS A 589 -2.75 -12.76 5.71
CA LYS A 589 -2.79 -11.71 6.71
C LYS A 589 -2.06 -10.55 6.04
N VAL A 590 -2.84 -9.66 5.45
CA VAL A 590 -2.40 -8.43 4.79
C VAL A 590 -1.28 -7.87 5.64
N GLU A 591 -0.11 -7.73 5.03
CA GLU A 591 1.00 -6.99 5.59
C GLU A 591 0.50 -5.58 5.94
N GLU A 592 0.20 -5.32 7.20
CA GLU A 592 0.03 -3.96 7.69
C GLU A 592 1.41 -3.29 7.73
N ARG A 593 1.76 -2.58 6.64
CA ARG A 593 2.69 -1.45 6.71
C ARG A 593 1.94 -0.16 7.12
N PRO A 594 2.63 0.80 7.75
CA PRO A 594 2.07 1.56 8.87
C PRO A 594 1.33 2.87 8.51
N LYS A 595 0.18 3.08 9.18
CA LYS A 595 -0.57 4.31 9.57
C LYS A 595 -0.41 5.62 8.76
N LYS A 596 -1.57 6.20 8.36
CA LYS A 596 -2.31 7.35 9.00
C LYS A 596 -3.41 7.92 8.04
N PRO A 597 -4.34 8.81 8.48
CA PRO A 597 -5.41 8.68 9.49
C PRO A 597 -6.81 9.13 8.97
N MET A 598 -7.86 8.89 9.79
CA MET A 598 -9.30 9.24 9.64
C MET A 598 -9.58 10.72 9.22
N VAL A 599 -10.75 11.11 8.67
CA VAL A 599 -12.11 11.04 9.23
C VAL A 599 -13.20 11.29 8.15
N ASN A 600 -14.39 10.67 8.27
CA ASN A 600 -15.63 11.39 8.62
C ASN A 600 -16.81 10.44 8.83
N GLY A 601 -17.51 10.63 9.95
CA GLY A 601 -18.76 9.95 10.25
C GLY A 601 -19.99 10.83 10.02
N LEU A 602 -21.04 10.15 9.54
CA LEU A 602 -22.43 10.17 10.04
C LEU A 602 -23.29 11.41 9.67
N THR A 603 -24.58 11.33 9.30
CA THR A 603 -25.73 10.55 9.85
C THR A 603 -26.98 10.57 8.93
N ASN A 604 -27.77 9.47 8.98
CA ASN A 604 -29.27 9.32 9.07
C ASN A 604 -30.18 9.89 7.94
N GLU A 605 -31.33 9.31 7.53
CA GLU A 605 -32.42 8.72 8.32
C GLU A 605 -33.54 8.04 7.45
N ALA A 606 -34.24 7.05 8.04
CA ALA A 606 -35.67 6.67 7.90
C ALA A 606 -36.24 5.63 6.87
N LEU A 607 -37.05 4.73 7.45
CA LEU A 607 -37.83 3.52 7.07
C LEU A 607 -39.15 3.80 6.27
N PRO A 608 -39.92 2.82 5.68
CA PRO A 608 -40.34 1.53 6.28
C PRO A 608 -40.54 0.26 5.40
N ASN A 609 -40.63 -0.87 6.13
CA ASN A 609 -40.83 -2.28 5.77
C ASN A 609 -41.83 -2.63 4.66
N GLN A 610 -41.47 -3.58 3.79
CA GLN A 610 -42.36 -4.68 3.36
C GLN A 610 -41.59 -6.02 3.19
N VAL A 611 -42.25 -7.08 3.63
CA VAL A 611 -41.78 -8.43 3.93
C VAL A 611 -41.54 -9.27 2.67
N SER A 612 -40.40 -9.98 2.58
CA SER A 612 -40.36 -11.32 1.95
C SER A 612 -39.09 -12.12 2.29
N LYS A 613 -39.32 -13.26 2.97
CA LYS A 613 -38.55 -14.51 3.05
C LYS A 613 -37.01 -14.44 2.98
N ALA A 614 -36.38 -14.74 4.11
CA ALA A 614 -35.00 -15.22 4.15
C ALA A 614 -34.83 -16.56 3.40
N PRO A 615 -33.72 -16.74 2.69
CA PRO A 615 -33.09 -18.05 2.59
C PRO A 615 -31.63 -18.00 3.07
N ALA A 616 -31.31 -18.91 3.99
CA ALA A 616 -30.02 -19.53 4.30
C ALA A 616 -28.73 -18.69 4.23
N GLU A 617 -27.98 -18.68 5.34
CA GLU A 617 -26.59 -18.20 5.44
C GLU A 617 -25.72 -18.75 4.30
N LYS A 618 -25.43 -17.91 3.29
CA LYS A 618 -24.42 -18.21 2.27
C LYS A 618 -23.03 -17.93 2.85
N ILE A 619 -22.21 -18.97 2.89
CA ILE A 619 -20.77 -18.90 3.13
C ILE A 619 -20.18 -17.88 2.14
N ALA A 620 -19.45 -16.87 2.62
CA ALA A 620 -18.87 -15.83 1.77
C ALA A 620 -17.83 -16.45 0.81
N ALA A 621 -18.02 -16.26 -0.49
CA ALA A 621 -17.13 -16.75 -1.54
C ALA A 621 -15.74 -16.11 -1.44
N THR A 622 -14.67 -16.87 -1.70
CA THR A 622 -13.31 -16.32 -1.74
C THR A 622 -13.13 -15.46 -3.00
N ARG A 623 -12.14 -14.56 -3.02
CA ARG A 623 -11.85 -13.70 -4.19
C ARG A 623 -11.60 -14.52 -5.48
N GLN A 624 -10.95 -15.67 -5.36
CA GLN A 624 -10.75 -16.59 -6.49
C GLN A 624 -12.06 -17.19 -6.98
N ASP A 625 -13.01 -17.50 -6.08
CA ASP A 625 -14.32 -18.02 -6.45
C ASP A 625 -15.15 -16.98 -7.23
N ILE A 626 -15.03 -15.70 -6.86
CA ILE A 626 -15.66 -14.57 -7.57
C ILE A 626 -15.09 -14.45 -8.98
N TYR A 627 -13.77 -14.49 -9.13
CA TYR A 627 -13.13 -14.46 -10.46
C TYR A 627 -13.51 -15.69 -11.30
N ALA A 628 -13.57 -16.87 -10.69
CA ALA A 628 -14.00 -18.08 -11.38
C ALA A 628 -15.44 -17.97 -11.89
N GLU A 629 -16.34 -17.36 -11.13
CA GLU A 629 -17.72 -17.10 -11.57
C GLU A 629 -17.78 -16.06 -12.69
N GLN A 630 -17.04 -14.96 -12.58
CA GLN A 630 -16.95 -13.92 -13.62
C GLN A 630 -16.42 -14.49 -14.94
N LEU A 631 -15.32 -15.26 -14.90
CA LEU A 631 -14.73 -15.86 -16.09
C LEU A 631 -15.60 -16.96 -16.69
N ALA A 632 -16.32 -17.74 -15.87
CA ALA A 632 -17.25 -18.76 -16.35
C ALA A 632 -18.51 -18.16 -17.01
N ALA A 633 -18.85 -16.90 -16.72
CA ALA A 633 -19.95 -16.20 -17.36
C ALA A 633 -19.63 -15.77 -18.81
N ILE A 634 -18.36 -15.83 -19.23
CA ILE A 634 -17.89 -15.41 -20.56
C ILE A 634 -17.95 -16.61 -21.54
N PRO A 635 -18.82 -16.60 -22.56
CA PRO A 635 -19.04 -17.74 -23.45
C PRO A 635 -17.79 -18.22 -24.19
N GLU A 636 -16.91 -17.31 -24.59
CA GLU A 636 -15.67 -17.58 -25.31
C GLU A 636 -14.70 -18.42 -24.46
N PHE A 637 -14.61 -18.14 -23.15
CA PHE A 637 -13.77 -18.91 -22.23
C PHE A 637 -14.35 -20.30 -21.92
N VAL A 638 -15.68 -20.42 -21.88
CA VAL A 638 -16.34 -21.73 -21.75
C VAL A 638 -16.02 -22.62 -22.96
N ALA A 639 -15.97 -22.04 -24.18
CA ALA A 639 -15.63 -22.77 -25.39
C ALA A 639 -14.19 -23.32 -25.38
N LEU A 640 -13.25 -22.59 -24.77
CA LEU A 640 -11.84 -22.99 -24.64
C LEU A 640 -11.58 -24.07 -23.59
N LYS A 641 -12.56 -24.39 -22.73
CA LYS A 641 -12.45 -25.42 -21.67
C LYS A 641 -11.18 -25.24 -20.81
N LEU A 642 -10.96 -24.02 -20.33
CA LEU A 642 -9.74 -23.62 -19.60
C LEU A 642 -9.43 -24.47 -18.35
N GLY A 643 -10.46 -25.11 -17.77
CA GLY A 643 -10.36 -25.88 -16.53
C GLY A 643 -10.47 -25.00 -15.28
N PRO A 644 -10.18 -25.54 -14.08
CA PRO A 644 -10.23 -24.75 -12.85
C PRO A 644 -9.06 -23.75 -12.79
N ILE A 645 -9.33 -22.57 -12.23
CA ILE A 645 -8.28 -21.58 -11.93
C ILE A 645 -7.34 -22.18 -10.88
N LEU A 646 -6.05 -22.20 -11.20
CA LEU A 646 -5.00 -22.62 -10.26
C LEU A 646 -4.64 -21.48 -9.31
N LYS A 647 -4.46 -20.27 -9.83
CA LYS A 647 -4.08 -19.10 -9.04
C LYS A 647 -4.54 -17.83 -9.74
N SER A 648 -4.83 -16.79 -8.97
CA SER A 648 -4.97 -15.43 -9.48
C SER A 648 -3.99 -14.52 -8.75
N SER A 649 -3.34 -13.60 -9.48
CA SER A 649 -2.44 -12.61 -8.89
C SER A 649 -3.21 -11.54 -8.13
N LEU A 650 -2.49 -10.71 -7.37
CA LEU A 650 -3.02 -9.40 -6.97
C LEU A 650 -3.10 -8.49 -8.20
N PRO A 651 -3.95 -7.44 -8.18
CA PRO A 651 -3.96 -6.42 -9.21
C PRO A 651 -2.61 -5.73 -9.29
N ILE A 652 -2.08 -5.64 -10.50
CA ILE A 652 -0.85 -4.93 -10.85
C ILE A 652 -1.29 -3.63 -11.52
N GLU A 653 -0.91 -2.49 -10.97
CA GLU A 653 -1.18 -1.19 -11.59
C GLU A 653 -0.30 -1.05 -12.82
N LEU A 654 -0.91 -0.82 -13.99
CA LEU A 654 -0.19 -0.58 -15.25
C LEU A 654 -0.17 0.90 -15.65
N THR A 655 -0.91 1.73 -14.91
CA THR A 655 -0.92 3.18 -15.03
C THR A 655 -1.07 3.81 -13.64
N GLU A 656 -0.55 5.04 -13.48
CA GLU A 656 -0.67 5.78 -12.23
C GLU A 656 -2.12 6.26 -12.00
N SER A 657 -2.54 6.38 -10.74
CA SER A 657 -3.92 6.72 -10.35
C SER A 657 -4.41 8.11 -10.80
N GLU A 658 -3.52 8.97 -11.30
CA GLU A 658 -3.81 10.34 -11.74
C GLU A 658 -3.80 10.52 -13.28
N THR A 659 -3.68 9.43 -14.05
CA THR A 659 -3.63 9.44 -15.52
C THR A 659 -5.03 9.45 -16.17
N GLU A 660 -5.11 9.65 -17.50
CA GLU A 660 -6.37 9.66 -18.25
C GLU A 660 -7.16 8.34 -18.13
N TYR A 661 -6.43 7.22 -17.97
CA TYR A 661 -7.01 5.89 -17.81
C TYR A 661 -6.31 5.12 -16.70
N VAL A 662 -7.07 4.68 -15.70
CA VAL A 662 -6.54 3.81 -14.64
C VAL A 662 -6.75 2.36 -15.07
N VAL A 663 -5.65 1.63 -15.28
CA VAL A 663 -5.68 0.24 -15.73
C VAL A 663 -4.93 -0.65 -14.74
N GLN A 664 -5.59 -1.69 -14.26
CA GLN A 664 -5.00 -2.72 -13.41
C GLN A 664 -5.08 -4.09 -14.09
N CYS A 665 -4.01 -4.87 -14.03
CA CYS A 665 -3.96 -6.22 -14.58
C CYS A 665 -4.02 -7.28 -13.47
N VAL A 666 -4.89 -8.28 -13.65
CA VAL A 666 -4.95 -9.50 -12.83
C VAL A 666 -4.65 -10.70 -13.72
N LYS A 667 -3.67 -11.51 -13.32
CA LYS A 667 -3.27 -12.74 -14.02
C LYS A 667 -4.04 -13.92 -13.44
N HIS A 668 -4.84 -14.61 -14.24
CA HIS A 668 -5.52 -15.85 -13.87
C HIS A 668 -4.83 -17.03 -14.55
N ILE A 669 -4.22 -17.89 -13.74
CA ILE A 669 -3.38 -18.99 -14.20
C ILE A 669 -4.20 -20.27 -14.23
N PHE A 670 -4.21 -20.93 -15.38
CA PHE A 670 -4.78 -22.26 -15.61
C PHE A 670 -3.67 -23.24 -15.96
N LYS A 671 -4.02 -24.52 -16.17
CA LYS A 671 -3.03 -25.56 -16.48
C LYS A 671 -2.28 -25.29 -17.78
N ARG A 672 -2.97 -24.86 -18.84
CA ARG A 672 -2.41 -24.58 -20.18
C ARG A 672 -2.63 -23.16 -20.68
N HIS A 673 -3.34 -22.34 -19.91
CA HIS A 673 -3.75 -21.00 -20.33
C HIS A 673 -3.47 -19.96 -19.25
N ILE A 674 -3.31 -18.72 -19.68
CA ILE A 674 -3.31 -17.54 -18.81
C ILE A 674 -4.38 -16.59 -19.32
N VAL A 675 -5.26 -16.14 -18.44
CA VAL A 675 -6.18 -15.04 -18.74
C VAL A 675 -5.66 -13.79 -18.04
N LEU A 676 -5.34 -12.76 -18.81
CA LEU A 676 -4.99 -11.43 -18.35
C LEU A 676 -6.26 -10.60 -18.32
N GLN A 677 -6.76 -10.28 -17.14
CA GLN A 677 -7.88 -9.36 -16.93
C GLN A 677 -7.34 -7.94 -16.75
N PHE A 678 -7.79 -7.00 -17.57
CA PHE A 678 -7.47 -5.58 -17.47
C PHE A 678 -8.69 -4.81 -17.00
N ASP A 679 -8.70 -4.43 -15.73
CA ASP A 679 -9.73 -3.58 -15.13
C ASP A 679 -9.43 -2.13 -15.53
N CYS A 680 -10.20 -1.61 -16.47
CA CYS A 680 -10.00 -0.29 -17.05
C CYS A 680 -11.00 0.71 -16.46
N THR A 681 -10.54 1.92 -16.15
CA THR A 681 -11.40 3.04 -15.70
C THR A 681 -11.06 4.29 -16.49
N ASN A 682 -12.06 4.86 -17.18
CA ASN A 682 -11.93 6.15 -17.84
C ASN A 682 -12.13 7.29 -16.83
N THR A 683 -11.10 8.12 -16.61
CA THR A 683 -11.15 9.26 -15.68
C THR A 683 -11.53 10.57 -16.36
N LEU A 684 -11.75 10.55 -17.69
CA LEU A 684 -12.18 11.70 -18.47
C LEU A 684 -13.70 11.70 -18.62
N ASN A 685 -14.35 12.81 -18.25
CA ASN A 685 -15.80 12.93 -18.19
C ASN A 685 -16.44 13.48 -19.47
N ASP A 686 -15.64 13.98 -20.39
CA ASP A 686 -16.02 14.53 -21.69
C ASP A 686 -15.98 13.50 -22.82
N GLN A 687 -15.63 12.25 -22.53
CA GLN A 687 -15.56 11.18 -23.52
C GLN A 687 -16.04 9.84 -22.97
N ILE A 688 -16.52 8.99 -23.88
CA ILE A 688 -16.87 7.59 -23.63
C ILE A 688 -16.06 6.75 -24.59
N LEU A 689 -15.46 5.67 -24.08
CA LEU A 689 -14.70 4.76 -24.92
C LEU A 689 -15.58 3.58 -25.34
N GLU A 690 -15.58 3.22 -26.60
CA GLU A 690 -16.21 2.01 -27.12
C GLU A 690 -15.16 1.03 -27.64
N ASN A 691 -15.52 -0.25 -27.69
CA ASN A 691 -14.66 -1.31 -28.23
C ASN A 691 -13.26 -1.37 -27.59
N VAL A 692 -13.18 -1.21 -26.26
CA VAL A 692 -11.94 -1.15 -25.51
C VAL A 692 -11.31 -2.55 -25.40
N ARG A 693 -10.07 -2.70 -25.87
CA ARG A 693 -9.32 -3.96 -25.87
C ARG A 693 -7.83 -3.71 -25.67
N VAL A 694 -7.10 -4.73 -25.23
CA VAL A 694 -5.64 -4.66 -25.09
C VAL A 694 -4.96 -5.46 -26.20
N SER A 695 -3.90 -4.87 -26.76
CA SER A 695 -3.00 -5.47 -27.74
C SER A 695 -1.61 -5.52 -27.13
N MET A 696 -0.90 -6.64 -27.21
CA MET A 696 0.45 -6.76 -26.64
C MET A 696 1.34 -7.66 -27.50
N GLN A 697 2.65 -7.55 -27.32
CA GLN A 697 3.60 -8.52 -27.84
C GLN A 697 3.80 -9.63 -26.81
N VAL A 698 3.39 -10.84 -27.17
CA VAL A 698 3.49 -12.02 -26.30
C VAL A 698 4.91 -12.60 -26.31
N PRO A 699 5.42 -13.08 -25.16
CA PRO A 699 6.73 -13.71 -25.09
C PRO A 699 6.76 -15.08 -25.79
N ASP A 700 7.96 -15.51 -26.19
CA ASP A 700 8.18 -16.83 -26.80
C ASP A 700 7.63 -17.95 -25.89
N GLY A 701 6.87 -18.88 -26.48
CA GLY A 701 6.19 -19.97 -25.77
C GLY A 701 4.70 -19.73 -25.50
N PHE A 702 4.20 -18.52 -25.76
CA PHE A 702 2.79 -18.14 -25.63
C PHE A 702 2.18 -17.72 -26.96
N GLU A 703 0.92 -18.08 -27.17
CA GLU A 703 0.11 -17.59 -28.29
C GLU A 703 -1.18 -16.95 -27.76
N GLU A 704 -1.56 -15.80 -28.33
CA GLU A 704 -2.85 -15.18 -28.03
C GLU A 704 -3.98 -15.95 -28.73
N VAL A 705 -4.91 -16.50 -27.93
CA VAL A 705 -6.03 -17.31 -28.43
C VAL A 705 -7.27 -16.46 -28.67
N CYS A 706 -7.59 -15.57 -27.73
CA CYS A 706 -8.74 -14.67 -27.86
C CYS A 706 -8.63 -13.43 -26.98
N THR A 707 -9.24 -12.33 -27.43
CA THR A 707 -9.37 -11.08 -26.67
C THR A 707 -10.85 -10.70 -26.56
N ILE A 708 -11.31 -10.50 -25.33
CA ILE A 708 -12.69 -10.11 -24.98
C ILE A 708 -12.73 -8.60 -24.81
N VAL A 709 -13.44 -7.95 -25.72
CA VAL A 709 -13.54 -6.50 -25.78
C VAL A 709 -14.58 -5.99 -24.79
N CYS A 710 -14.26 -4.91 -24.07
CA CYS A 710 -15.25 -4.13 -23.33
C CYS A 710 -16.05 -3.25 -24.31
N PRO A 711 -17.37 -3.46 -24.48
CA PRO A 711 -18.13 -2.76 -25.50
C PRO A 711 -18.19 -1.25 -25.28
N ARG A 712 -18.27 -0.81 -24.02
CA ARG A 712 -18.38 0.58 -23.62
C ARG A 712 -17.84 0.81 -22.23
N LEU A 713 -16.93 1.78 -22.09
CA LEU A 713 -16.33 2.22 -20.84
C LEU A 713 -16.77 3.67 -20.54
N ASN A 714 -17.63 3.81 -19.54
CA ASN A 714 -18.18 5.12 -19.14
C ASN A 714 -17.26 5.80 -18.11
N TYR A 715 -17.40 7.12 -17.98
CA TYR A 715 -16.69 7.93 -16.98
C TYR A 715 -16.85 7.37 -15.56
N ASN A 716 -15.72 7.10 -14.90
CA ASN A 716 -15.62 6.59 -13.52
C ASN A 716 -16.42 5.30 -13.23
N ILE A 717 -16.73 4.50 -14.25
CA ILE A 717 -17.32 3.17 -14.09
C ILE A 717 -16.30 2.14 -14.59
N PRO A 718 -15.60 1.43 -13.68
CA PRO A 718 -14.63 0.40 -14.07
C PRO A 718 -15.30 -0.72 -14.87
N ALA A 719 -14.66 -1.16 -15.94
CA ALA A 719 -15.08 -2.33 -16.70
C ALA A 719 -13.87 -3.16 -17.16
N PRO A 720 -13.95 -4.51 -17.15
CA PRO A 720 -12.85 -5.36 -17.54
C PRO A 720 -12.82 -5.62 -19.06
N THR A 721 -11.61 -5.74 -19.60
CA THR A 721 -11.32 -6.43 -20.87
C THR A 721 -10.34 -7.57 -20.60
N TYR A 722 -10.34 -8.61 -21.44
CA TYR A 722 -9.55 -9.81 -21.17
C TYR A 722 -8.75 -10.25 -22.39
N THR A 723 -7.54 -10.75 -22.16
CA THR A 723 -6.73 -11.43 -23.19
C THR A 723 -6.36 -12.82 -22.68
N CYS A 724 -6.61 -13.87 -23.48
CA CYS A 724 -6.28 -15.25 -23.15
C CYS A 724 -5.08 -15.73 -23.97
N LEU A 725 -4.07 -16.23 -23.27
CA LEU A 725 -2.85 -16.80 -23.82
C LEU A 725 -2.85 -18.32 -23.61
N GLU A 726 -2.45 -19.09 -24.62
CA GLU A 726 -2.17 -20.52 -24.52
C GLU A 726 -0.65 -20.77 -24.50
N ILE A 727 -0.24 -21.75 -23.70
CA ILE A 727 1.12 -22.26 -23.66
C ILE A 727 1.28 -23.29 -24.80
N VAL A 728 2.03 -22.93 -25.83
CA VAL A 728 2.11 -23.68 -27.10
C VAL A 728 2.96 -24.96 -26.97
N ASN A 729 4.04 -24.87 -26.16
CA ASN A 729 4.96 -25.98 -25.91
C ASN A 729 4.94 -26.32 -24.41
N ASP A 730 4.85 -27.61 -24.05
CA ASP A 730 4.92 -28.05 -22.63
C ASP A 730 6.36 -28.02 -22.09
N ASP A 731 7.25 -27.30 -22.77
CA ASP A 731 8.62 -27.07 -22.34
C ASP A 731 8.61 -26.09 -21.17
N THR A 732 8.98 -26.60 -20.00
CA THR A 732 8.98 -25.85 -18.73
C THR A 732 9.90 -24.63 -18.81
N SER A 733 10.87 -24.58 -19.73
CA SER A 733 11.80 -23.46 -19.89
C SER A 733 11.17 -22.18 -20.47
N MET A 734 10.10 -22.30 -21.28
CA MET A 734 9.50 -21.20 -22.06
C MET A 734 8.22 -20.62 -21.47
N ILE A 735 7.82 -21.04 -20.26
CA ILE A 735 6.56 -20.64 -19.62
C ILE A 735 6.65 -19.33 -18.83
N THR A 736 7.67 -18.51 -19.06
CA THR A 736 7.79 -17.17 -18.46
C THR A 736 8.32 -16.20 -19.48
N GLY A 737 7.97 -14.93 -19.31
CA GLY A 737 8.50 -13.85 -20.10
C GLY A 737 7.82 -12.56 -19.71
N THR A 738 8.08 -11.52 -20.48
CA THR A 738 7.47 -10.21 -20.29
C THR A 738 6.56 -9.97 -21.50
N CYS A 739 5.31 -9.62 -21.23
CA CYS A 739 4.42 -9.09 -22.27
C CYS A 739 4.82 -7.63 -22.48
N GLU A 740 5.39 -7.34 -23.65
CA GLU A 740 5.94 -6.03 -24.01
C GLU A 740 4.98 -5.25 -24.91
N ASN A 741 5.19 -3.94 -25.05
CA ASN A 741 4.44 -3.07 -25.97
C ASN A 741 2.92 -3.17 -25.77
N ILE A 742 2.48 -3.12 -24.50
CA ILE A 742 1.06 -3.23 -24.16
C ILE A 742 0.34 -1.92 -24.52
N LEU A 743 -0.63 -2.02 -25.41
CA LEU A 743 -1.44 -0.90 -25.92
C LEU A 743 -2.92 -1.15 -25.64
N LEU A 744 -3.55 -0.23 -24.91
CA LEU A 744 -5.00 -0.13 -24.76
C LEU A 744 -5.57 0.55 -26.01
N LYS A 745 -6.36 -0.16 -26.81
CA LYS A 745 -6.97 0.32 -28.05
C LYS A 745 -8.47 0.51 -27.86
N TYR A 746 -9.01 1.62 -28.32
CA TYR A 746 -10.42 1.97 -28.15
C TYR A 746 -10.90 2.98 -29.21
N ILE A 747 -12.21 3.13 -29.32
CA ILE A 747 -12.85 4.18 -30.12
C ILE A 747 -13.33 5.28 -29.17
N VAL A 748 -12.86 6.50 -29.37
CA VAL A 748 -13.26 7.68 -28.59
C VAL A 748 -14.55 8.26 -29.15
N LYS A 749 -15.53 8.50 -28.28
CA LYS A 749 -16.72 9.30 -28.59
C LYS A 749 -16.90 10.43 -27.58
N ASP A 750 -16.93 11.65 -28.08
CA ASP A 750 -17.14 12.84 -27.25
C ASP A 750 -18.56 12.85 -26.68
N CYS A 751 -18.69 13.23 -25.42
CA CYS A 751 -19.96 13.32 -24.71
C CYS A 751 -20.04 14.57 -23.85
N ASP A 752 -21.26 15.05 -23.60
CA ASP A 752 -21.48 16.18 -22.71
C ASP A 752 -21.08 15.81 -21.25
N PRO A 753 -20.17 16.56 -20.61
CA PRO A 753 -19.60 16.21 -19.30
C PRO A 753 -20.60 16.13 -18.13
N ASN A 754 -21.79 16.71 -18.30
CA ASN A 754 -22.81 16.78 -17.24
C ASN A 754 -23.94 15.77 -17.45
N THR A 755 -24.24 15.43 -18.71
CA THR A 755 -25.36 14.54 -19.07
C THR A 755 -24.91 13.17 -19.55
N GLY A 756 -23.63 13.02 -19.95
CA GLY A 756 -23.10 11.80 -20.57
C GLY A 756 -23.69 11.49 -21.94
N GLN A 757 -24.38 12.46 -22.55
CA GLN A 757 -25.01 12.32 -23.86
C GLN A 757 -23.95 12.51 -24.95
N LEU A 758 -23.88 11.57 -25.91
CA LEU A 758 -22.93 11.63 -27.02
C LEU A 758 -23.17 12.89 -27.87
N LEU A 759 -22.09 13.60 -28.19
CA LEU A 759 -22.12 14.82 -29.00
C LEU A 759 -22.05 14.48 -30.50
N ASP A 760 -21.25 13.49 -30.87
CA ASP A 760 -21.14 12.93 -32.21
C ASP A 760 -21.35 11.40 -32.16
N GLU A 761 -22.07 10.83 -33.13
CA GLU A 761 -22.26 9.36 -33.21
C GLU A 761 -21.04 8.65 -33.83
N ASP A 762 -20.26 9.36 -34.65
CA ASP A 762 -19.06 8.87 -35.30
C ASP A 762 -17.84 9.09 -34.39
N GLY A 763 -17.26 8.02 -33.86
CA GLY A 763 -16.02 8.05 -33.06
C GLY A 763 -14.75 7.82 -33.89
N TYR A 764 -13.58 8.05 -33.30
CA TYR A 764 -12.28 7.77 -33.93
C TYR A 764 -11.45 6.77 -33.10
N ASP A 765 -10.63 5.96 -33.77
CA ASP A 765 -9.71 5.01 -33.11
C ASP A 765 -8.54 5.73 -32.45
N ASP A 766 -8.20 5.34 -31.22
CA ASP A 766 -7.06 5.84 -30.46
C ASP A 766 -6.40 4.72 -29.63
N GLU A 767 -5.16 4.95 -29.19
CA GLU A 767 -4.38 3.99 -28.42
C GLU A 767 -3.57 4.62 -27.29
N TYR A 768 -3.48 3.91 -26.16
CA TYR A 768 -2.78 4.35 -24.96
C TYR A 768 -1.78 3.29 -24.49
N ALA A 769 -0.53 3.69 -24.24
CA ALA A 769 0.53 2.77 -23.82
C ALA A 769 0.45 2.44 -22.32
N LEU A 770 0.58 1.16 -21.99
CA LEU A 770 0.56 0.63 -20.62
C LEU A 770 1.95 0.08 -20.24
N GLU A 771 2.22 -0.06 -18.94
CA GLU A 771 3.42 -0.75 -18.45
C GLU A 771 3.40 -2.25 -18.81
N ASP A 772 4.60 -2.82 -18.98
CA ASP A 772 4.80 -4.23 -19.33
C ASP A 772 4.36 -5.18 -18.20
N VAL A 773 3.93 -6.39 -18.57
CA VAL A 773 3.46 -7.41 -17.60
C VAL A 773 4.38 -8.62 -17.58
N ASP A 774 5.02 -8.85 -16.44
CA ASP A 774 5.86 -10.03 -16.21
C ASP A 774 5.04 -11.28 -15.84
N ILE A 775 5.34 -12.40 -16.53
CA ILE A 775 4.93 -13.76 -16.18
C ILE A 775 6.10 -14.45 -15.47
N LEU A 776 5.94 -14.72 -14.17
CA LEU A 776 6.99 -15.21 -13.28
C LEU A 776 6.77 -16.66 -12.86
N VAL A 777 7.83 -17.32 -12.38
CA VAL A 777 7.73 -18.69 -11.79
C VAL A 777 6.75 -18.71 -10.62
N ALA A 778 6.73 -17.64 -9.81
CA ALA A 778 5.79 -17.48 -8.70
C ALA A 778 4.32 -17.52 -9.13
N ASP A 779 3.96 -17.17 -10.36
CA ASP A 779 2.58 -17.19 -10.83
C ASP A 779 2.04 -18.62 -10.98
N TYR A 780 2.90 -19.58 -11.32
CA TYR A 780 2.55 -21.00 -11.43
C TYR A 780 2.73 -21.77 -10.12
N MET A 781 3.22 -21.11 -9.08
CA MET A 781 3.52 -21.72 -7.79
C MET A 781 2.38 -21.49 -6.79
N GLN A 782 1.77 -22.57 -6.32
CA GLN A 782 0.80 -22.57 -5.23
C GLN A 782 1.51 -22.83 -3.90
N ARG A 783 1.15 -22.05 -2.88
CA ARG A 783 1.69 -22.18 -1.52
C ARG A 783 1.08 -23.39 -0.83
N ILE A 784 1.90 -24.27 -0.26
CA ILE A 784 1.42 -25.41 0.56
C ILE A 784 2.09 -25.43 1.92
N LEU A 785 1.31 -25.63 2.98
CA LEU A 785 1.87 -25.78 4.32
C LEU A 785 2.29 -27.22 4.56
N LYS A 786 3.58 -27.45 4.81
CA LYS A 786 4.11 -28.75 5.28
C LYS A 786 4.49 -28.62 6.76
N PRO A 787 3.70 -29.18 7.70
CA PRO A 787 3.95 -29.07 9.14
C PRO A 787 5.26 -29.73 9.60
N ASN A 788 5.73 -30.74 8.86
CA ASN A 788 7.01 -31.42 9.07
C ASN A 788 7.73 -31.49 7.72
N PHE A 789 8.66 -30.57 7.50
CA PHE A 789 9.39 -30.47 6.23
C PHE A 789 10.38 -31.61 6.07
N GLY A 790 11.03 -32.04 7.16
CA GLY A 790 12.04 -33.11 7.14
C GLY A 790 11.51 -34.43 6.58
N THR A 791 10.33 -34.87 7.02
CA THR A 791 9.71 -36.11 6.50
C THR A 791 9.34 -35.99 5.03
N ALA A 792 8.75 -34.86 4.62
CA ALA A 792 8.42 -34.62 3.21
C ALA A 792 9.67 -34.53 2.32
N TRP A 793 10.76 -33.97 2.85
CA TRP A 793 12.05 -33.88 2.16
C TRP A 793 12.66 -35.26 1.91
N GLU A 794 12.58 -36.17 2.89
CA GLU A 794 13.08 -37.55 2.77
C GLU A 794 12.22 -38.44 1.87
N GLU A 795 10.93 -38.13 1.70
CA GLU A 795 10.04 -38.85 0.77
C GLU A 795 10.42 -38.67 -0.71
N ILE A 796 11.15 -37.60 -1.06
CA ILE A 796 11.68 -37.36 -2.42
C ILE A 796 13.17 -37.72 -2.41
N ASP A 797 13.55 -38.68 -3.25
CA ASP A 797 14.93 -39.20 -3.30
C ASP A 797 15.96 -38.11 -3.68
N SER A 798 17.17 -38.27 -3.18
CA SER A 798 18.36 -37.46 -3.47
C SER A 798 18.76 -37.42 -4.94
N GLU A 799 18.37 -38.41 -5.76
CA GLU A 799 18.59 -38.39 -7.22
C GLU A 799 17.82 -37.27 -7.93
N HIS A 800 16.81 -36.69 -7.27
CA HIS A 800 15.98 -35.61 -7.78
C HIS A 800 16.32 -34.25 -7.13
N GLU A 801 17.51 -34.13 -6.53
CA GLU A 801 18.01 -32.90 -5.90
C GLU A 801 18.91 -32.11 -6.86
N VAL A 802 18.55 -30.85 -7.08
CA VAL A 802 19.41 -29.88 -7.79
C VAL A 802 19.94 -28.89 -6.76
N GLU A 803 21.27 -28.72 -6.70
CA GLU A 803 21.91 -27.79 -5.78
C GLU A 803 22.61 -26.66 -6.54
N GLU A 804 22.35 -25.42 -6.14
CA GLU A 804 22.99 -24.23 -6.71
C GLU A 804 23.48 -23.27 -5.63
N THR A 805 24.54 -22.52 -5.92
CA THR A 805 25.09 -21.52 -4.99
C THR A 805 25.08 -20.14 -5.62
N TYR A 806 24.51 -19.17 -4.92
CA TYR A 806 24.36 -17.80 -5.38
C TYR A 806 25.02 -16.81 -4.43
N ALA A 807 25.63 -15.78 -5.01
CA ALA A 807 26.00 -14.57 -4.29
C ALA A 807 24.85 -13.55 -4.36
N LEU A 808 24.41 -13.06 -3.19
CA LEU A 808 23.40 -12.03 -3.00
C LEU A 808 24.10 -10.75 -2.51
N SER A 809 24.95 -10.18 -3.37
CA SER A 809 25.82 -9.03 -3.06
C SER A 809 25.04 -7.74 -2.74
N SER A 810 23.82 -7.60 -3.26
CA SER A 810 22.93 -6.47 -2.98
C SER A 810 22.33 -6.50 -1.57
N PHE A 811 22.39 -7.63 -0.86
CA PHE A 811 21.77 -7.80 0.46
C PHE A 811 22.86 -7.86 1.54
N LYS A 812 22.75 -6.95 2.52
CA LYS A 812 23.69 -6.88 3.66
C LYS A 812 23.22 -7.72 4.85
N ALA A 813 21.94 -8.08 4.89
CA ALA A 813 21.32 -8.82 5.97
C ALA A 813 20.54 -10.04 5.45
N ILE A 814 20.57 -11.13 6.22
CA ILE A 814 19.94 -12.41 5.85
C ILE A 814 18.42 -12.31 5.82
N ASP A 815 17.81 -11.49 6.68
CA ASP A 815 16.36 -11.31 6.77
C ASP A 815 15.77 -10.63 5.53
N GLU A 816 16.47 -9.65 4.96
CA GLU A 816 16.10 -9.02 3.69
C GLU A 816 16.19 -10.01 2.53
N ALA A 817 17.26 -10.79 2.48
CA ALA A 817 17.46 -11.85 1.48
C ALA A 817 16.34 -12.91 1.55
N ILE A 818 15.95 -13.35 2.74
CA ILE A 818 14.87 -14.34 2.91
C ILE A 818 13.53 -13.83 2.40
N LYS A 819 13.16 -12.57 2.71
CA LYS A 819 11.91 -11.98 2.21
C LYS A 819 11.88 -11.93 0.68
N ASN A 820 13.00 -11.57 0.07
CA ASN A 820 13.11 -11.52 -1.38
C ASN A 820 12.99 -12.92 -2.02
N VAL A 821 13.67 -13.93 -1.45
CA VAL A 821 13.59 -15.32 -1.93
C VAL A 821 12.15 -15.86 -1.83
N ILE A 822 11.45 -15.61 -0.72
CA ILE A 822 10.04 -16.02 -0.56
C ILE A 822 9.16 -15.37 -1.63
N GLY A 823 9.33 -14.07 -1.89
CA GLY A 823 8.59 -13.35 -2.91
C GLY A 823 8.87 -13.86 -4.32
N PHE A 824 10.15 -14.08 -4.64
CA PHE A 824 10.59 -14.56 -5.95
C PHE A 824 10.08 -15.97 -6.27
N MET A 825 10.10 -16.88 -5.28
CA MET A 825 9.66 -18.26 -5.48
C MET A 825 8.15 -18.43 -5.37
N GLY A 826 7.46 -17.53 -4.65
CA GLY A 826 6.01 -17.63 -4.44
C GLY A 826 5.57 -18.81 -3.56
N MET A 827 6.50 -19.42 -2.82
CA MET A 827 6.29 -20.65 -2.02
C MET A 827 5.98 -20.35 -0.54
N GLN A 828 5.46 -21.34 0.18
CA GLN A 828 5.13 -21.21 1.60
C GLN A 828 6.34 -21.51 2.48
N PRO A 829 6.77 -20.61 3.38
CA PRO A 829 7.77 -20.94 4.38
C PRO A 829 7.23 -21.97 5.39
N CYS A 830 8.04 -22.98 5.65
CA CYS A 830 7.75 -24.07 6.58
C CYS A 830 8.54 -23.90 7.89
N GLU A 831 8.01 -24.46 8.97
CA GLU A 831 8.69 -24.53 10.29
C GLU A 831 9.15 -23.17 10.87
N ARG A 832 8.44 -22.08 10.53
CA ARG A 832 8.79 -20.70 10.93
C ARG A 832 10.19 -20.26 10.46
N SER A 833 10.71 -20.90 9.40
CA SER A 833 12.05 -20.63 8.86
C SER A 833 12.20 -19.25 8.20
N GLU A 834 11.12 -18.49 8.04
CA GLU A 834 11.13 -17.08 7.65
C GLU A 834 11.65 -16.13 8.73
N LYS A 835 11.68 -16.57 10.01
CA LYS A 835 12.17 -15.76 11.13
C LYS A 835 13.64 -16.05 11.42
N VAL A 836 14.48 -15.03 11.26
CA VAL A 836 15.91 -15.09 11.59
C VAL A 836 16.12 -14.65 13.05
N PRO A 837 16.71 -15.50 13.92
CA PRO A 837 17.11 -15.08 15.26
C PRO A 837 18.19 -14.00 15.22
N GLU A 838 18.12 -13.01 16.12
CA GLU A 838 19.10 -11.91 16.19
C GLU A 838 20.55 -12.41 16.37
N GLY A 839 21.48 -11.84 15.61
CA GLY A 839 22.92 -12.10 15.73
C GLY A 839 23.47 -13.34 15.01
N LYS A 840 22.67 -14.06 14.22
CA LYS A 840 23.16 -15.22 13.43
C LYS A 840 23.81 -14.80 12.11
N SER A 841 25.01 -15.34 11.86
CA SER A 841 25.74 -15.18 10.59
C SER A 841 25.32 -16.19 9.50
N SER A 842 24.48 -17.17 9.83
CA SER A 842 23.92 -18.15 8.90
C SER A 842 22.52 -18.60 9.30
N HIS A 843 21.67 -18.90 8.32
CA HIS A 843 20.29 -19.36 8.52
C HIS A 843 19.85 -20.34 7.42
N THR A 844 18.84 -21.17 7.68
CA THR A 844 18.25 -22.08 6.67
C THR A 844 16.76 -21.80 6.53
N LEU A 845 16.33 -21.58 5.30
CA LEU A 845 14.96 -21.35 4.86
C LEU A 845 14.41 -22.63 4.21
N TYR A 846 13.21 -23.04 4.61
CA TYR A 846 12.49 -24.18 4.05
C TYR A 846 11.22 -23.70 3.37
N LEU A 847 11.04 -24.02 2.09
CA LEU A 847 9.88 -23.63 1.30
C LEU A 847 9.20 -24.84 0.68
N ALA A 848 7.87 -24.83 0.65
CA ALA A 848 7.06 -25.84 -0.02
C ALA A 848 6.02 -25.20 -0.95
N GLY A 849 5.80 -25.82 -2.10
CA GLY A 849 4.81 -25.39 -3.07
C GLY A 849 4.41 -26.48 -4.05
N VAL A 850 3.35 -26.22 -4.82
CA VAL A 850 2.92 -27.06 -5.95
C VAL A 850 3.00 -26.24 -7.22
N PHE A 851 3.78 -26.72 -8.17
CA PHE A 851 3.97 -26.11 -9.48
C PHE A 851 2.90 -26.63 -10.47
N ARG A 852 2.21 -25.71 -11.15
CA ARG A 852 1.14 -25.98 -12.14
C ARG A 852 0.04 -26.95 -11.65
N GLY A 853 -0.17 -27.01 -10.33
CA GLY A 853 -1.19 -27.85 -9.69
C GLY A 853 -0.87 -29.35 -9.60
N THR A 854 0.27 -29.80 -10.13
CA THR A 854 0.63 -31.23 -10.19
C THR A 854 1.91 -31.56 -9.44
N ASP A 855 2.95 -30.76 -9.61
CA ASP A 855 4.30 -31.13 -9.21
C ASP A 855 4.66 -30.51 -7.86
N GLU A 856 4.81 -31.35 -6.83
CA GLU A 856 5.27 -30.89 -5.51
C GLU A 856 6.76 -30.50 -5.58
N VAL A 857 7.06 -29.29 -5.13
CA VAL A 857 8.42 -28.74 -5.08
C VAL A 857 8.77 -28.39 -3.65
N LEU A 858 9.91 -28.90 -3.19
CA LEU A 858 10.49 -28.58 -1.90
C LEU A 858 11.83 -27.87 -2.09
N VAL A 859 12.07 -26.81 -1.33
CA VAL A 859 13.30 -26.02 -1.42
C VAL A 859 13.91 -25.82 -0.05
N ARG A 860 15.21 -26.05 0.03
CA ARG A 860 16.05 -25.78 1.20
C ARG A 860 17.13 -24.78 0.84
N ALA A 861 17.02 -23.54 1.30
CA ALA A 861 17.99 -22.49 1.06
C ALA A 861 18.82 -22.20 2.32
N LYS A 862 20.14 -22.41 2.27
CA LYS A 862 21.10 -22.09 3.34
C LYS A 862 21.77 -20.76 3.03
N LEU A 863 21.56 -19.75 3.87
CA LEU A 863 22.11 -18.41 3.71
C LEU A 863 23.21 -18.14 4.73
N ALA A 864 24.27 -17.44 4.36
CA ALA A 864 25.35 -17.01 5.25
C ALA A 864 25.90 -15.63 4.85
N VAL A 865 26.27 -14.79 5.82
CA VAL A 865 26.93 -13.51 5.57
C VAL A 865 28.40 -13.75 5.25
N ASN A 866 28.89 -13.22 4.13
CA ASN A 866 30.30 -13.28 3.77
C ASN A 866 31.06 -12.11 4.43
N THR A 867 32.00 -12.43 5.33
CA THR A 867 32.86 -11.46 6.04
C THR A 867 34.28 -11.37 5.48
N SER A 868 34.57 -12.02 4.35
CA SER A 868 35.90 -12.05 3.75
C SER A 868 36.04 -11.09 2.55
N ASN A 869 36.94 -10.11 2.70
CA ASN A 869 37.48 -9.14 1.71
C ASN A 869 36.50 -8.16 1.03
N PHE A 870 36.60 -6.89 1.43
CA PHE A 870 36.19 -5.63 0.76
C PHE A 870 34.76 -5.45 0.20
N GLU A 871 33.90 -6.47 0.16
CA GLU A 871 32.47 -6.34 -0.17
C GLU A 871 31.58 -7.11 0.81
N SER A 872 30.63 -6.43 1.46
CA SER A 872 29.66 -7.03 2.38
C SER A 872 28.46 -7.60 1.59
N GLY A 873 28.19 -8.92 1.68
CA GLY A 873 27.06 -9.55 1.00
C GLY A 873 26.62 -10.89 1.61
N VAL A 874 25.45 -11.39 1.21
CA VAL A 874 24.93 -12.71 1.62
C VAL A 874 25.27 -13.76 0.55
N THR A 875 25.64 -14.97 0.94
CA THR A 875 25.76 -16.13 0.04
C THR A 875 24.63 -17.10 0.36
N MET A 876 24.00 -17.68 -0.66
CA MET A 876 22.89 -18.62 -0.54
C MET A 876 23.18 -19.91 -1.30
N LYS A 877 23.15 -21.06 -0.63
CA LYS A 877 23.10 -22.38 -1.27
C LYS A 877 21.66 -22.88 -1.29
N MET A 878 21.07 -23.08 -2.46
CA MET A 878 19.72 -23.57 -2.65
C MET A 878 19.73 -25.03 -3.10
N SER A 879 19.02 -25.90 -2.38
CA SER A 879 18.73 -27.27 -2.80
C SER A 879 17.25 -27.35 -3.17
N VAL A 880 16.91 -27.86 -4.35
CA VAL A 880 15.54 -28.05 -4.84
C VAL A 880 15.28 -29.54 -5.05
N ARG A 881 14.18 -30.07 -4.53
CA ARG A 881 13.72 -31.45 -4.77
C ARG A 881 12.33 -31.44 -5.40
N CYS A 882 12.19 -32.15 -6.52
CA CYS A 882 10.92 -32.38 -7.20
C CYS A 882 10.96 -33.72 -7.94
N ARG A 883 9.88 -34.49 -7.96
CA ARG A 883 9.82 -35.76 -8.71
C ARG A 883 10.03 -35.58 -10.22
N ASN A 884 9.75 -34.38 -10.75
CA ASN A 884 10.06 -34.02 -12.11
C ASN A 884 11.41 -33.28 -12.16
N PRO A 885 12.47 -33.89 -12.73
CA PRO A 885 13.81 -33.30 -12.74
C PRO A 885 13.91 -32.02 -13.60
N GLU A 886 13.07 -31.88 -14.63
CA GLU A 886 13.03 -30.67 -15.47
C GLU A 886 12.52 -29.47 -14.67
N VAL A 887 11.50 -29.67 -13.83
CA VAL A 887 10.96 -28.64 -12.93
C VAL A 887 11.98 -28.26 -11.85
N ALA A 888 12.68 -29.23 -11.26
CA ALA A 888 13.73 -28.96 -10.27
C ALA A 888 14.86 -28.11 -10.86
N THR A 889 15.30 -28.44 -12.08
CA THR A 889 16.39 -27.76 -12.79
C THR A 889 15.99 -26.35 -13.24
N PHE A 890 14.77 -26.20 -13.77
CA PHE A 890 14.20 -24.92 -14.18
C PHE A 890 14.13 -23.91 -13.02
N ILE A 891 13.75 -24.38 -11.83
CA ILE A 891 13.67 -23.54 -10.64
C ILE A 891 15.07 -23.11 -10.14
N ALA A 892 16.12 -23.88 -10.45
CA ALA A 892 17.50 -23.59 -10.04
C ALA A 892 18.28 -22.65 -11.00
N LEU A 893 18.26 -22.85 -12.33
CA LEU A 893 19.18 -22.15 -13.25
C LEU A 893 18.73 -20.75 -13.72
N LYS A 894 17.49 -20.33 -13.45
CA LYS A 894 16.88 -19.15 -14.07
C LYS A 894 17.37 -17.79 -13.56
N ARG A 895 18.07 -17.77 -12.41
CA ARG A 895 18.49 -16.51 -11.78
C ARG A 895 19.60 -15.80 -12.57
N ASP A 896 20.58 -16.54 -13.09
CA ASP A 896 21.73 -15.97 -13.83
C ASP A 896 21.31 -15.44 -15.22
N TYR A 897 20.36 -16.11 -15.87
CA TYR A 897 19.73 -15.62 -17.10
C TYR A 897 18.94 -14.33 -16.86
N LYS A 898 18.19 -14.25 -15.75
CA LYS A 898 17.44 -13.04 -15.39
C LYS A 898 18.36 -11.87 -15.01
N GLU A 899 19.54 -12.12 -14.44
CA GLU A 899 20.54 -11.08 -14.14
C GLU A 899 21.08 -10.40 -15.41
N ILE A 900 21.43 -11.18 -16.45
CA ILE A 900 21.91 -10.65 -17.74
C ILE A 900 20.77 -9.96 -18.51
N THR A 901 19.54 -10.46 -18.39
CA THR A 901 18.36 -9.86 -19.04
C THR A 901 17.98 -8.52 -18.38
N ASN A 902 17.98 -8.45 -17.05
CA ASN A 902 17.64 -7.23 -16.31
C ASN A 902 18.76 -6.18 -16.30
N ASN A 903 20.03 -6.60 -16.43
CA ASN A 903 21.18 -5.71 -16.51
C ASN A 903 21.98 -6.01 -17.80
N PRO A 904 21.54 -5.53 -18.97
CA PRO A 904 22.18 -5.81 -20.24
C PRO A 904 23.62 -5.28 -20.27
N ILE A 905 24.55 -6.13 -20.70
CA ILE A 905 25.96 -5.78 -20.79
C ILE A 905 26.19 -4.94 -22.05
N PRO A 906 26.79 -3.73 -21.96
CA PRO A 906 27.03 -2.91 -23.15
C PRO A 906 27.83 -3.67 -24.20
N ASN A 907 27.30 -3.73 -25.43
CA ASN A 907 27.91 -4.37 -26.61
C ASN A 907 28.00 -5.91 -26.59
N ILE A 908 27.42 -6.59 -25.60
CA ILE A 908 27.43 -8.07 -25.52
C ILE A 908 26.00 -8.59 -25.34
N TYR A 909 25.64 -9.60 -26.12
CA TYR A 909 24.38 -10.32 -26.07
C TYR A 909 24.66 -11.78 -25.75
N ALA A 910 23.91 -12.41 -24.85
CA ALA A 910 24.12 -13.81 -24.51
C ALA A 910 22.79 -14.53 -24.27
N LYS A 911 22.67 -15.78 -24.75
CA LYS A 911 21.51 -16.64 -24.57
C LYS A 911 21.92 -18.11 -24.41
N PRO A 912 21.24 -18.90 -23.57
CA PRO A 912 21.39 -20.36 -23.56
C PRO A 912 20.91 -20.96 -24.89
N LEU A 913 21.45 -22.12 -25.25
CA LEU A 913 20.95 -22.91 -26.37
C LEU A 913 19.67 -23.66 -25.94
N ASP A 914 18.61 -23.57 -26.74
CA ASP A 914 17.26 -24.07 -26.39
C ASP A 914 17.23 -25.54 -25.98
N ASN A 915 18.08 -26.38 -26.57
CA ASN A 915 18.15 -27.82 -26.30
C ASN A 915 19.28 -28.25 -25.35
N ASN A 916 20.11 -27.31 -24.89
CA ASN A 916 21.23 -27.60 -23.98
C ASN A 916 21.63 -26.36 -23.18
N ILE A 917 21.07 -26.23 -21.97
CA ILE A 917 21.32 -25.08 -21.08
C ILE A 917 22.78 -24.97 -20.59
N LEU A 918 23.59 -26.04 -20.72
CA LEU A 918 25.03 -26.02 -20.41
C LEU A 918 25.88 -25.46 -21.56
N GLU A 919 25.24 -25.11 -22.68
CA GLU A 919 25.86 -24.43 -23.80
C GLU A 919 25.17 -23.09 -24.01
N TRP A 920 25.94 -22.00 -23.89
CA TRP A 920 25.43 -20.65 -24.12
C TRP A 920 26.13 -20.05 -25.33
N HIS A 921 25.38 -19.30 -26.12
CA HIS A 921 25.93 -18.52 -27.22
C HIS A 921 25.96 -17.05 -26.84
N PHE A 922 26.97 -16.33 -27.32
CA PHE A 922 27.08 -14.89 -27.18
C PHE A 922 27.43 -14.22 -28.50
N ALA A 923 26.99 -12.98 -28.66
CA ALA A 923 27.37 -12.09 -29.74
C ALA A 923 27.93 -10.79 -29.16
N MET A 924 29.10 -10.34 -29.63
CA MET A 924 29.71 -9.09 -29.18
C MET A 924 30.03 -8.16 -30.33
N ARG A 925 29.75 -6.86 -30.15
CA ARG A 925 30.12 -5.80 -31.09
C ARG A 925 31.53 -5.32 -30.80
N GLY A 926 32.36 -5.14 -31.83
CA GLY A 926 33.73 -4.68 -31.63
C GLY A 926 33.83 -3.28 -31.03
N ALA A 927 34.80 -3.07 -30.14
CA ALA A 927 35.02 -1.80 -29.45
C ALA A 927 35.44 -0.68 -30.42
N GLN A 928 35.02 0.55 -30.13
CA GLN A 928 35.43 1.75 -30.89
C GLN A 928 36.94 1.96 -30.81
N GLN A 929 37.54 2.50 -31.88
CA GLN A 929 38.98 2.80 -31.98
C GLN A 929 39.89 1.55 -31.95
N THR A 930 39.32 0.35 -32.14
CA THR A 930 40.06 -0.91 -32.25
C THR A 930 39.99 -1.48 -33.66
N PRO A 931 40.89 -2.40 -34.07
CA PRO A 931 40.80 -3.08 -35.36
C PRO A 931 39.52 -3.91 -35.54
N TYR A 932 38.80 -4.18 -34.45
CA TYR A 932 37.56 -4.95 -34.42
C TYR A 932 36.31 -4.08 -34.59
N GLU A 933 36.46 -2.76 -34.58
CA GLU A 933 35.38 -1.79 -34.76
C GLU A 933 34.56 -2.12 -36.01
N ASN A 934 33.25 -1.92 -35.92
CA ASN A 934 32.27 -2.28 -36.95
C ASN A 934 32.11 -3.79 -37.21
N GLY A 935 32.73 -4.68 -36.42
CA GLY A 935 32.47 -6.12 -36.45
C GLY A 935 31.42 -6.60 -35.45
N LEU A 936 30.86 -7.76 -35.73
CA LEU A 936 29.95 -8.54 -34.87
C LEU A 936 30.46 -9.98 -34.77
N TYR A 937 30.77 -10.43 -33.56
CA TYR A 937 31.45 -11.70 -33.31
C TYR A 937 30.59 -12.63 -32.46
N HIS A 938 30.25 -13.79 -33.02
CA HIS A 938 29.55 -14.87 -32.35
C HIS A 938 30.52 -15.87 -31.75
N GLY A 939 30.23 -16.30 -30.54
CA GLY A 939 30.98 -17.32 -29.81
C GLY A 939 30.07 -18.16 -28.92
N ARG A 940 30.67 -19.14 -28.26
CA ARG A 940 29.95 -20.04 -27.33
C ARG A 940 30.75 -20.31 -26.06
N ILE A 941 30.02 -20.55 -24.99
CA ILE A 941 30.49 -20.96 -23.66
C ILE A 941 29.98 -22.37 -23.41
N GLU A 942 30.87 -23.30 -23.08
CA GLU A 942 30.51 -24.63 -22.59
C GLU A 942 30.75 -24.71 -21.09
N PHE A 943 29.69 -24.94 -20.32
CA PHE A 943 29.74 -25.18 -18.88
C PHE A 943 29.98 -26.67 -18.60
N PRO A 944 30.96 -27.05 -17.75
CA PRO A 944 31.08 -28.42 -17.30
C PRO A 944 29.91 -28.82 -16.38
N VAL A 945 29.62 -30.11 -16.29
CA VAL A 945 28.57 -30.65 -15.38
C VAL A 945 28.81 -30.24 -13.92
N ASP A 946 30.07 -30.00 -13.53
CA ASP A 946 30.46 -29.58 -12.18
C ASP A 946 30.59 -28.04 -12.03
N PHE A 947 30.09 -27.23 -12.97
CA PHE A 947 30.04 -25.78 -12.84
C PHE A 947 29.15 -25.37 -11.64
N PRO A 948 29.48 -24.35 -10.82
CA PRO A 948 30.61 -23.41 -10.92
C PRO A 948 31.91 -23.87 -10.22
N PHE A 949 32.01 -25.12 -9.77
CA PHE A 949 33.23 -25.61 -9.10
C PHE A 949 34.39 -25.88 -10.08
N LYS A 950 34.09 -26.02 -11.38
CA LYS A 950 35.07 -26.02 -12.47
C LYS A 950 34.83 -24.88 -13.45
N PRO A 951 35.89 -24.27 -14.00
CA PRO A 951 35.80 -23.19 -15.00
C PRO A 951 35.16 -23.64 -16.33
N PRO A 952 34.46 -22.74 -17.04
CA PRO A 952 33.89 -23.00 -18.36
C PRO A 952 34.94 -22.92 -19.48
N SER A 953 34.54 -23.32 -20.69
CA SER A 953 35.36 -23.20 -21.91
C SER A 953 34.80 -22.16 -22.87
N PHE A 954 35.66 -21.30 -23.42
CA PHE A 954 35.27 -20.26 -24.39
C PHE A 954 35.73 -20.61 -25.81
N TYR A 955 34.87 -20.33 -26.78
CA TYR A 955 35.16 -20.49 -28.21
C TYR A 955 34.66 -19.28 -28.99
N MET A 956 35.44 -18.82 -29.96
CA MET A 956 34.98 -17.90 -31.00
C MET A 956 34.55 -18.69 -32.23
N LEU A 957 33.39 -18.38 -32.79
CA LEU A 957 32.87 -19.02 -34.00
C LEU A 957 33.12 -18.14 -35.24
N THR A 958 32.96 -16.82 -35.09
CA THR A 958 33.21 -15.86 -36.17
C THR A 958 34.70 -15.58 -36.38
N PRO A 959 35.22 -15.64 -37.63
CA PRO A 959 36.58 -15.22 -37.95
C PRO A 959 36.84 -13.75 -37.57
N ASN A 960 37.88 -13.52 -36.76
CA ASN A 960 38.19 -12.19 -36.21
C ASN A 960 39.68 -11.82 -36.26
N GLY A 961 40.56 -12.74 -36.66
CA GLY A 961 42.01 -12.52 -36.76
C GLY A 961 42.74 -12.52 -35.40
N ARG A 962 42.03 -12.53 -34.26
CA ARG A 962 42.58 -12.61 -32.91
C ARG A 962 42.59 -14.03 -32.36
N PHE A 963 41.48 -14.75 -32.51
CA PHE A 963 41.28 -16.10 -32.03
C PHE A 963 40.99 -17.04 -33.19
N LYS A 964 41.58 -18.24 -33.12
CA LYS A 964 41.27 -19.32 -34.06
C LYS A 964 39.85 -19.81 -33.81
N CYS A 965 39.04 -19.85 -34.86
CA CYS A 965 37.65 -20.31 -34.78
C CYS A 965 37.56 -21.74 -34.21
N ASN A 966 36.50 -21.98 -33.45
CA ASN A 966 36.15 -23.26 -32.82
C ASN A 966 37.31 -23.93 -32.06
N THR A 967 38.20 -23.12 -31.49
CA THR A 967 39.33 -23.58 -30.69
C THR A 967 39.22 -22.99 -29.28
N LYS A 968 39.49 -23.80 -28.25
CA LYS A 968 39.42 -23.35 -26.85
C LYS A 968 40.38 -22.17 -26.61
N ILE A 969 39.85 -21.08 -26.05
CA ILE A 969 40.60 -19.89 -25.72
C ILE A 969 41.09 -19.98 -24.27
N CYS A 970 42.39 -19.76 -24.05
CA CYS A 970 42.98 -19.67 -22.72
C CYS A 970 42.84 -18.26 -22.15
N LEU A 971 42.02 -18.15 -21.09
CA LEU A 971 41.85 -16.99 -20.21
C LEU A 971 42.20 -17.39 -18.77
N ASN A 972 42.56 -16.42 -17.93
CA ASN A 972 42.66 -16.62 -16.46
C ASN A 972 41.34 -17.11 -15.83
N THR A 973 40.22 -16.98 -16.54
CA THR A 973 38.88 -17.46 -16.17
C THR A 973 38.42 -18.74 -16.87
N SER A 974 39.30 -19.37 -17.65
CA SER A 974 39.00 -20.57 -18.45
C SER A 974 39.55 -21.85 -17.82
N ASN A 975 39.15 -23.00 -18.37
CA ASN A 975 39.63 -24.33 -17.95
C ASN A 975 41.13 -24.61 -18.08
N TYR A 976 41.92 -23.69 -18.62
CA TYR A 976 43.38 -23.78 -18.63
C TYR A 976 44.03 -23.38 -17.30
N HIS A 977 43.33 -22.64 -16.44
CA HIS A 977 43.82 -22.19 -15.12
C HIS A 977 42.87 -22.55 -13.97
N PRO A 978 42.67 -23.85 -13.66
CA PRO A 978 41.82 -24.27 -12.53
C PRO A 978 42.23 -23.64 -11.19
N GLU A 979 43.51 -23.34 -11.01
CA GLU A 979 44.09 -22.71 -9.81
C GLU A 979 43.71 -21.23 -9.63
N ALA A 980 43.36 -20.52 -10.71
CA ALA A 980 42.96 -19.11 -10.69
C ALA A 980 41.43 -18.92 -10.76
N TRP A 981 40.68 -20.03 -10.85
CA TRP A 981 39.23 -20.03 -11.00
C TRP A 981 38.53 -19.66 -9.69
N ASN A 982 37.56 -18.75 -9.79
CA ASN A 982 36.68 -18.37 -8.68
C ASN A 982 35.22 -18.74 -9.01
N PRO A 983 34.60 -19.69 -8.28
CA PRO A 983 33.20 -20.08 -8.48
C PRO A 983 32.17 -18.96 -8.31
N SER A 984 32.57 -17.79 -7.78
CA SER A 984 31.69 -16.62 -7.62
C SER A 984 31.56 -15.73 -8.87
N TRP A 985 32.29 -16.03 -9.95
CA TRP A 985 32.19 -15.25 -11.19
C TRP A 985 30.92 -15.56 -11.97
N SER A 986 30.07 -14.55 -12.16
CA SER A 986 28.86 -14.64 -12.99
C SER A 986 29.18 -14.74 -14.48
N VAL A 987 28.26 -15.30 -15.26
CA VAL A 987 28.36 -15.36 -16.73
C VAL A 987 28.60 -13.96 -17.35
N ALA A 988 27.99 -12.92 -16.76
CA ALA A 988 28.22 -11.53 -17.16
C ALA A 988 29.67 -11.08 -16.95
N SER A 989 30.24 -11.35 -15.78
CA SER A 989 31.63 -11.00 -15.45
C SER A 989 32.62 -11.72 -16.36
N LEU A 990 32.34 -12.99 -16.69
CA LEU A 990 33.13 -13.79 -17.62
C LEU A 990 33.16 -13.21 -19.04
N LEU A 991 32.00 -12.78 -19.54
CA LEU A 991 31.86 -12.17 -20.85
C LEU A 991 32.55 -10.80 -20.94
N ILE A 992 32.45 -9.98 -19.89
CA ILE A 992 33.19 -8.71 -19.80
C ILE A 992 34.70 -8.95 -19.82
N GLY A 993 35.18 -9.98 -19.10
CA GLY A 993 36.58 -10.39 -19.12
C GLY A 993 37.06 -10.80 -20.51
N LEU A 994 36.28 -11.64 -21.21
CA LEU A 994 36.57 -12.03 -22.59
C LEU A 994 36.57 -10.84 -23.57
N TYR A 995 35.64 -9.91 -23.41
CA TYR A 995 35.54 -8.71 -24.24
C TYR A 995 36.73 -7.76 -24.05
N SER A 996 37.17 -7.56 -22.80
CA SER A 996 38.40 -6.83 -22.50
C SER A 996 39.61 -7.50 -23.15
N PHE A 997 39.71 -8.83 -23.00
CA PHE A 997 40.82 -9.63 -23.53
C PHE A 997 40.89 -9.66 -25.07
N MET A 998 39.74 -9.53 -25.75
CA MET A 998 39.70 -9.41 -27.22
C MET A 998 40.45 -8.18 -27.74
N ASN A 999 40.50 -7.10 -26.95
CA ASN A 999 41.16 -5.84 -27.32
C ASN A 999 42.65 -5.78 -26.93
N ASP A 1000 43.17 -6.82 -26.27
CA ASP A 1000 44.58 -6.96 -25.93
C ASP A 1000 45.35 -7.70 -27.04
N ASP A 1001 46.66 -7.44 -27.13
CA ASP A 1001 47.61 -8.08 -28.05
C ASP A 1001 48.46 -9.18 -27.39
N GLU A 1002 48.23 -9.51 -26.10
CA GLU A 1002 48.94 -10.59 -25.42
C GLU A 1002 48.75 -11.96 -26.12
N PRO A 1003 49.83 -12.72 -26.40
CA PRO A 1003 49.72 -14.04 -27.03
C PRO A 1003 49.25 -15.10 -26.02
N THR A 1004 48.14 -15.78 -26.32
CA THR A 1004 47.63 -16.91 -25.51
C THR A 1004 47.27 -18.12 -26.39
N TRP A 1005 46.97 -19.26 -25.76
CA TRP A 1005 46.54 -20.46 -26.48
C TRP A 1005 45.20 -20.22 -27.18
N GLY A 1006 45.15 -20.50 -28.48
CA GLY A 1006 44.03 -20.16 -29.36
C GLY A 1006 44.16 -18.82 -30.08
N SER A 1007 45.22 -18.04 -29.84
CA SER A 1007 45.45 -16.77 -30.54
C SER A 1007 45.99 -16.95 -31.98
N LEU A 1008 45.69 -15.98 -32.85
CA LEU A 1008 46.18 -15.83 -34.22
C LEU A 1008 47.01 -14.53 -34.33
N ARG A 1009 48.06 -14.57 -35.15
CA ARG A 1009 48.81 -13.38 -35.58
C ARG A 1009 48.30 -12.96 -36.95
N SER A 1010 47.68 -11.79 -37.02
CA SER A 1010 47.15 -11.17 -38.24
C SER A 1010 47.49 -9.69 -38.24
N SER A 1011 47.58 -9.08 -39.42
CA SER A 1011 47.83 -7.64 -39.51
C SER A 1011 46.59 -6.84 -39.09
N LYS A 1012 46.78 -5.55 -38.76
CA LYS A 1012 45.65 -4.66 -38.42
C LYS A 1012 44.65 -4.57 -39.59
N GLU A 1013 45.14 -4.53 -40.81
CA GLU A 1013 44.34 -4.49 -42.04
C GLU A 1013 43.51 -5.77 -42.21
N GLU A 1014 44.10 -6.94 -41.94
CA GLU A 1014 43.39 -8.23 -42.00
C GLU A 1014 42.26 -8.30 -40.96
N ARG A 1015 42.51 -7.86 -39.71
CA ARG A 1015 41.47 -7.80 -38.65
C ARG A 1015 40.30 -6.90 -39.05
N MET A 1016 40.59 -5.74 -39.64
CA MET A 1016 39.56 -4.81 -40.13
C MET A 1016 38.75 -5.39 -41.30
N GLN A 1017 39.39 -6.14 -42.20
CA GLN A 1017 38.67 -6.84 -43.28
C GLN A 1017 37.72 -7.91 -42.72
N LEU A 1018 38.19 -8.71 -41.76
CA LEU A 1018 37.38 -9.74 -41.11
C LEU A 1018 36.21 -9.13 -40.32
N ALA A 1019 36.40 -7.99 -39.66
CA ALA A 1019 35.33 -7.26 -38.99
C ALA A 1019 34.19 -6.87 -39.95
N LEU A 1020 34.52 -6.45 -41.18
CA LEU A 1020 33.50 -6.15 -42.20
C LEU A 1020 32.79 -7.40 -42.73
N MET A 1021 33.50 -8.52 -42.83
CA MET A 1021 32.95 -9.79 -43.33
C MET A 1021 32.11 -10.54 -42.28
N SER A 1022 32.29 -10.22 -40.99
CA SER A 1022 31.68 -10.94 -39.87
C SER A 1022 30.14 -10.95 -39.94
N TRP A 1023 29.52 -9.87 -40.42
CA TRP A 1023 28.06 -9.74 -40.57
C TRP A 1023 27.49 -10.75 -41.56
N ALA A 1024 28.16 -10.93 -42.71
CA ALA A 1024 27.73 -11.90 -43.72
C ALA A 1024 28.00 -13.34 -43.27
N TYR A 1025 29.06 -13.54 -42.51
CA TYR A 1025 29.42 -14.86 -41.97
C TYR A 1025 28.39 -15.34 -40.94
N ASN A 1026 27.99 -14.50 -39.99
CA ASN A 1026 27.04 -14.89 -38.94
C ASN A 1026 25.65 -15.25 -39.48
N LEU A 1027 25.24 -14.70 -40.63
CA LEU A 1027 23.99 -15.09 -41.30
C LEU A 1027 24.00 -16.51 -41.87
N GLN A 1028 25.17 -17.13 -42.02
CA GLN A 1028 25.31 -18.50 -42.48
C GLN A 1028 25.22 -19.50 -41.32
N ASP A 1029 25.31 -19.03 -40.07
CA ASP A 1029 25.20 -19.89 -38.89
C ASP A 1029 23.72 -20.00 -38.45
N PRO A 1030 23.11 -21.19 -38.55
CA PRO A 1030 21.70 -21.38 -38.20
C PRO A 1030 21.43 -21.14 -36.71
N ILE A 1031 22.39 -21.40 -35.83
CA ILE A 1031 22.26 -21.20 -34.38
C ILE A 1031 22.31 -19.71 -34.04
N PHE A 1032 23.18 -18.93 -34.73
CA PHE A 1032 23.18 -17.49 -34.58
C PHE A 1032 21.85 -16.86 -35.02
N VAL A 1033 21.33 -17.30 -36.16
CA VAL A 1033 20.08 -16.76 -36.72
C VAL A 1033 18.87 -17.10 -35.85
N SER A 1034 18.84 -18.28 -35.23
CA SER A 1034 17.76 -18.66 -34.33
C SER A 1034 17.82 -17.91 -32.99
N LEU A 1035 18.99 -17.85 -32.35
CA LEU A 1035 19.11 -17.26 -31.01
C LEU A 1035 19.10 -15.72 -31.03
N PHE A 1036 19.63 -15.09 -32.09
CA PHE A 1036 19.76 -13.63 -32.20
C PHE A 1036 19.03 -13.06 -33.44
N PRO A 1037 17.69 -13.18 -33.52
CA PRO A 1037 16.93 -12.79 -34.72
C PRO A 1037 17.05 -11.30 -35.04
N GLU A 1038 17.09 -10.44 -34.02
CA GLU A 1038 17.28 -8.98 -34.18
C GLU A 1038 18.64 -8.63 -34.78
N LEU A 1039 19.71 -9.27 -34.28
CA LEU A 1039 21.06 -9.09 -34.82
C LEU A 1039 21.17 -9.66 -36.24
N ALA A 1040 20.47 -10.75 -36.54
CA ALA A 1040 20.40 -11.29 -37.90
C ALA A 1040 19.69 -10.31 -38.85
N GLN A 1041 18.60 -9.65 -38.43
CA GLN A 1041 17.97 -8.59 -39.22
C GLN A 1041 18.89 -7.38 -39.41
N GLU A 1042 19.64 -7.00 -38.37
CA GLU A 1042 20.66 -5.96 -38.47
C GLU A 1042 21.77 -6.32 -39.47
N CYS A 1043 22.25 -7.56 -39.45
CA CYS A 1043 23.22 -8.06 -40.44
C CYS A 1043 22.68 -7.89 -41.87
N LYS A 1044 21.42 -8.28 -42.13
CA LYS A 1044 20.78 -8.12 -43.44
C LYS A 1044 20.71 -6.65 -43.87
N ARG A 1045 20.36 -5.73 -42.96
CA ARG A 1045 20.33 -4.28 -43.23
C ARG A 1045 21.71 -3.71 -43.53
N LYS A 1046 22.73 -4.04 -42.73
CA LYS A 1046 24.11 -3.60 -42.96
C LYS A 1046 24.66 -4.08 -44.30
N ILE A 1047 24.41 -5.34 -44.67
CA ILE A 1047 24.85 -5.89 -45.97
C ILE A 1047 24.17 -5.14 -47.12
N SER A 1048 22.86 -4.86 -47.02
CA SER A 1048 22.13 -4.08 -48.02
C SER A 1048 22.71 -2.66 -48.20
N MET A 1049 23.04 -1.98 -47.09
CA MET A 1049 23.70 -0.66 -47.14
C MET A 1049 25.10 -0.71 -47.77
N ILE A 1050 25.89 -1.74 -47.47
CA ILE A 1050 27.23 -1.93 -48.05
C ILE A 1050 27.15 -2.22 -49.56
N CYS A 1051 26.16 -3.02 -50.00
CA CYS A 1051 25.93 -3.30 -51.42
C CYS A 1051 25.45 -2.06 -52.18
N SER A 1052 24.56 -1.26 -51.58
CA SER A 1052 24.02 -0.02 -52.18
C SER A 1052 25.10 1.07 -52.31
N SER A 1053 26.02 1.17 -51.35
CA SER A 1053 27.12 2.15 -51.37
C SER A 1053 28.28 1.78 -52.32
N LYS A 1054 28.46 0.50 -52.65
CA LYS A 1054 29.38 0.08 -53.74
C LYS A 1054 28.82 0.35 -55.14
N MET A 1055 27.51 0.28 -55.35
CA MET A 1055 26.86 0.62 -56.63
C MET A 1055 26.92 2.12 -56.99
N ILE A 1056 27.19 3.01 -56.02
CA ILE A 1056 27.32 4.47 -56.25
C ILE A 1056 28.78 4.87 -56.58
N LYS A 1057 29.75 3.94 -56.54
CA LYS A 1057 31.18 4.19 -56.80
C LYS A 1057 31.79 3.33 -57.93
N THR A 1058 30.97 2.80 -58.82
CA THR A 1058 31.33 2.27 -60.15
C THR A 1058 30.43 2.91 -61.17
#